data_AF-A0A9K3CXD3-F1
#
_entry.id   AF-A0A9K3CXD3-F1
#
_cell.length_a   1.000
_cell.length_b   1.000
_cell.length_c   1.000
_cell.angle_alpha   90.00
_cell.angle_beta   90.00
_cell.angle_gamma   90.00
#
_symmetry.space_group_name_H-M   'P 1'
#
loop_
_entity.id
_entity.type
_entity.pdbx_description
1 polymer ?
#
loop_
_entity_poly.entity_id
_entity_poly.type
_entity_poly.pdbx_seq_one_letter_code
_entity_poly.pdbx_strand_id
1 'polypeptide(L)'
;CDGVSDRAALSALYTSTHGDTWGANNWDVSDPTSHHCSWSGVTCLPGTDSVVGLDLSGMGLRGEIPGEIGCLQFLKSLTLSDNALSSPLPDSFCDLVSLKYFTVVGAGLTGPLPPCLCTMEHIQYIHAGHNSNSGEIPSCMADMTYLREFSVPHNDLSGSVPQSVGDMPFMQGLSVQCNPGLVCTPMDTDMGYRCGMEYSECDYIPGDNLDDDILDDDILDDDILDDDILDDDILDDDILDDDILDDDILDDDDDLPPPDDEEDPLLSFYVETDDGVLLHYQRHDASPDPRPVLLIITPYNADTFTGDRLDPFYLKIFPAVTDMHIVAMDIRGMHNSGGVFDLWAQAPTDVASVIEHIMAQPWSRLGVMTAGCSADAQSQYLSLAVDPEVTGGMEHILGQLACVGTGDLGGWMTQGDSLRYNAAREWLEHVDQRDLLEDVMGAYRGGVIDQMPELDIKMAREGCAAIKWPSVHTCGLYDMFEYASIEAFECYRDNTSRMISDATWLVMDYGGHCVHDEEGEQTEGSAALGFYLGNVILVRLPLSIHAGVTRASFSHNPSQPRVTVGGNTFSYETCGAWTQPPAVTDTETGVPNQVDVYIAPSGLTTLFGHMTASVRVRLSTPTDIDLHLALSEVDAEGGSVLIARGVQRVSHASGDAIPVEAGEWIQVEFDLWTVSWSLQPDTTLHLSIAASNTPMYPVYGAHTVVEVDLASSTLTLPSANMGDSCAMLVHYGE
;
A
#
# COMPACT_ATOMS: atom_id res chain seq x y z
N CYS A 1 -13.20 -29.55 -23.25
CA CYS A 1 -14.27 -30.23 -22.50
C CYS A 1 -15.60 -30.23 -23.26
N ASP A 2 -15.70 -30.89 -24.42
CA ASP A 2 -16.90 -30.80 -25.26
C ASP A 2 -18.15 -31.41 -24.58
N GLY A 3 -18.98 -30.56 -23.98
CA GLY A 3 -20.30 -30.90 -23.45
C GLY A 3 -20.37 -31.32 -21.97
N VAL A 4 -19.30 -31.13 -21.19
CA VAL A 4 -19.34 -31.32 -19.72
C VAL A 4 -19.73 -29.98 -19.09
N SER A 5 -20.82 -29.95 -18.32
CA SER A 5 -21.22 -28.76 -17.56
C SER A 5 -20.50 -28.71 -16.20
N ASP A 6 -20.46 -27.53 -15.59
CA ASP A 6 -19.82 -27.33 -14.28
C ASP A 6 -20.45 -28.22 -13.20
N ARG A 7 -21.79 -28.32 -13.19
CA ARG A 7 -22.50 -29.30 -12.36
C ARG A 7 -22.01 -30.73 -12.57
N ALA A 8 -21.73 -31.14 -13.81
CA ALA A 8 -21.25 -32.49 -14.10
C ALA A 8 -19.79 -32.69 -13.64
N ALA A 9 -18.94 -31.67 -13.75
CA ALA A 9 -17.58 -31.68 -13.21
C ALA A 9 -17.60 -31.78 -11.66
N LEU A 10 -18.43 -30.98 -10.99
CA LEU A 10 -18.62 -31.05 -9.54
C LEU A 10 -19.22 -32.40 -9.10
N SER A 11 -20.17 -32.96 -9.85
CA SER A 11 -20.74 -34.28 -9.56
C SER A 11 -19.70 -35.41 -9.71
N ALA A 12 -18.79 -35.28 -10.69
CA ALA A 12 -17.67 -36.19 -10.85
C ALA A 12 -16.71 -36.10 -9.66
N LEU A 13 -16.39 -34.87 -9.21
CA LEU A 13 -15.58 -34.62 -8.02
C LEU A 13 -16.21 -35.28 -6.78
N TYR A 14 -17.47 -34.97 -6.49
CA TYR A 14 -18.21 -35.58 -5.39
C TYR A 14 -18.15 -37.12 -5.44
N THR A 15 -18.32 -37.72 -6.62
CA THR A 15 -18.32 -39.17 -6.76
C THR A 15 -16.92 -39.77 -6.59
N SER A 16 -15.90 -39.15 -7.16
CA SER A 16 -14.52 -39.67 -7.13
C SER A 16 -13.86 -39.51 -5.76
N THR A 17 -14.29 -38.50 -4.99
CA THR A 17 -13.71 -38.20 -3.68
C THR A 17 -14.58 -38.63 -2.48
N HIS A 18 -15.47 -39.61 -2.68
CA HIS A 18 -16.34 -40.16 -1.63
C HIS A 18 -17.24 -39.13 -0.92
N GLY A 19 -17.94 -38.32 -1.71
CA GLY A 19 -18.88 -37.28 -1.29
C GLY A 19 -19.94 -37.71 -0.30
N ASP A 20 -20.34 -38.98 -0.32
CA ASP A 20 -21.27 -39.59 0.63
C ASP A 20 -20.73 -39.65 2.06
N THR A 21 -19.42 -39.42 2.23
CA THR A 21 -18.71 -39.42 3.51
C THR A 21 -18.09 -38.08 3.88
N TRP A 22 -18.31 -37.04 3.07
CA TRP A 22 -17.90 -35.69 3.42
C TRP A 22 -18.59 -35.23 4.71
N GLY A 23 -18.05 -34.19 5.35
CA GLY A 23 -18.67 -33.53 6.52
C GLY A 23 -20.09 -33.03 6.25
N ALA A 24 -20.70 -32.29 7.20
CA ALA A 24 -22.03 -31.72 6.98
C ALA A 24 -22.01 -30.80 5.74
N ASN A 25 -22.71 -31.19 4.67
CA ASN A 25 -22.79 -30.46 3.40
C ASN A 25 -24.17 -30.65 2.76
N ASN A 26 -24.51 -29.81 1.79
CA ASN A 26 -25.78 -29.85 1.06
C ASN A 26 -25.64 -30.32 -0.40
N TRP A 27 -24.58 -31.07 -0.74
CA TRP A 27 -24.32 -31.57 -2.10
C TRP A 27 -25.27 -32.72 -2.46
N ASP A 28 -26.48 -32.39 -2.90
CA ASP A 28 -27.43 -33.38 -3.42
C ASP A 28 -27.25 -33.62 -4.92
N VAL A 29 -26.16 -34.29 -5.27
CA VAL A 29 -25.86 -34.68 -6.65
C VAL A 29 -26.93 -35.61 -7.26
N SER A 30 -27.76 -36.24 -6.43
CA SER A 30 -28.79 -37.19 -6.87
C SER A 30 -30.11 -36.51 -7.23
N ASP A 31 -30.37 -35.33 -6.68
CA ASP A 31 -31.54 -34.52 -6.98
C ASP A 31 -31.31 -33.63 -8.23
N PRO A 32 -32.01 -33.87 -9.36
CA PRO A 32 -31.89 -33.02 -10.53
C PRO A 32 -32.33 -31.57 -10.28
N THR A 33 -33.12 -31.27 -9.24
CA THR A 33 -33.56 -29.91 -8.90
C THR A 33 -32.60 -29.13 -8.02
N SER A 34 -31.60 -29.79 -7.43
CA SER A 34 -30.53 -29.12 -6.68
C SER A 34 -29.59 -28.37 -7.64
N HIS A 35 -29.41 -27.07 -7.41
CA HIS A 35 -28.55 -26.19 -8.20
C HIS A 35 -27.13 -26.17 -7.63
N HIS A 36 -26.11 -26.40 -8.46
CA HIS A 36 -24.73 -26.56 -7.97
C HIS A 36 -24.16 -25.30 -7.34
N CYS A 37 -24.63 -24.12 -7.74
CA CYS A 37 -24.26 -22.84 -7.13
C CYS A 37 -24.78 -22.63 -5.71
N SER A 38 -25.66 -23.51 -5.22
CA SER A 38 -26.10 -23.52 -3.82
C SER A 38 -25.35 -24.53 -2.97
N TRP A 39 -24.44 -25.32 -3.57
CA TRP A 39 -23.71 -26.34 -2.85
C TRP A 39 -22.63 -25.71 -1.95
N SER A 40 -22.45 -26.26 -0.75
CA SER A 40 -21.48 -25.79 0.24
C SER A 40 -20.10 -25.70 -0.38
N GLY A 41 -19.47 -24.52 -0.30
CA GLY A 41 -18.15 -24.30 -0.87
C GLY A 41 -18.10 -24.04 -2.37
N VAL A 42 -19.25 -23.89 -3.05
CA VAL A 42 -19.31 -23.54 -4.48
C VAL A 42 -19.77 -22.10 -4.64
N THR A 43 -18.95 -21.29 -5.29
CA THR A 43 -19.28 -19.92 -5.67
C THR A 43 -19.44 -19.85 -7.19
N CYS A 44 -20.57 -19.31 -7.65
CA CYS A 44 -20.89 -19.13 -9.06
C CYS A 44 -21.07 -17.67 -9.41
N LEU A 45 -20.75 -17.34 -10.65
CA LEU A 45 -20.93 -16.01 -11.21
C LEU A 45 -22.42 -15.65 -11.29
N PRO A 46 -22.88 -14.46 -10.82
CA PRO A 46 -24.30 -14.14 -10.74
C PRO A 46 -24.95 -14.17 -12.12
N GLY A 47 -26.24 -14.53 -12.18
CA GLY A 47 -26.94 -14.66 -13.46
C GLY A 47 -26.45 -15.80 -14.38
N THR A 48 -25.43 -16.58 -14.00
CA THR A 48 -24.90 -17.70 -14.79
C THR A 48 -24.83 -19.02 -14.02
N ASP A 49 -24.52 -20.12 -14.74
CA ASP A 49 -24.25 -21.44 -14.17
C ASP A 49 -22.74 -21.71 -13.98
N SER A 50 -21.89 -20.70 -14.16
CA SER A 50 -20.43 -20.85 -14.20
C SER A 50 -19.82 -20.79 -12.81
N VAL A 51 -19.04 -21.81 -12.45
CA VAL A 51 -18.32 -21.88 -11.18
C VAL A 51 -17.02 -21.10 -11.28
N VAL A 52 -16.83 -20.22 -10.32
CA VAL A 52 -15.75 -19.26 -10.25
C VAL A 52 -14.94 -19.43 -8.96
N GLY A 53 -15.53 -20.02 -7.91
CA GLY A 53 -14.87 -20.39 -6.66
C GLY A 53 -15.24 -21.79 -6.20
N LEU A 54 -14.27 -22.52 -5.65
CA LEU A 54 -14.49 -23.82 -5.03
C LEU A 54 -13.61 -23.99 -3.78
N ASP A 55 -14.20 -23.88 -2.59
CA ASP A 55 -13.56 -24.20 -1.31
C ASP A 55 -14.18 -25.44 -0.67
N LEU A 56 -13.40 -26.51 -0.61
CA LEU A 56 -13.79 -27.77 0.02
C LEU A 56 -12.83 -28.17 1.15
N SER A 57 -12.21 -27.16 1.78
CA SER A 57 -11.30 -27.34 2.90
C SER A 57 -11.96 -28.13 4.04
N GLY A 58 -11.21 -29.07 4.64
CA GLY A 58 -11.67 -29.82 5.82
C GLY A 58 -12.92 -30.70 5.63
N MET A 59 -13.45 -30.85 4.41
CA MET A 59 -14.69 -31.60 4.15
C MET A 59 -14.48 -33.13 4.20
N GLY A 60 -13.25 -33.62 4.32
CA GLY A 60 -12.93 -35.03 4.43
C GLY A 60 -12.91 -35.77 3.08
N LEU A 61 -12.60 -35.06 1.99
CA LEU A 61 -12.45 -35.63 0.65
C LEU A 61 -11.42 -36.75 0.66
N ARG A 62 -11.74 -37.89 0.03
CA ARG A 62 -10.85 -39.06 -0.04
C ARG A 62 -10.83 -39.64 -1.43
N GLY A 63 -9.67 -40.06 -1.92
CA GLY A 63 -9.55 -40.57 -3.29
C GLY A 63 -9.22 -39.47 -4.29
N GLU A 64 -9.45 -39.70 -5.58
CA GLU A 64 -8.74 -38.96 -6.62
C GLU A 64 -9.52 -37.72 -7.12
N ILE A 65 -8.80 -36.62 -7.38
CA ILE A 65 -9.35 -35.47 -8.12
C ILE A 65 -9.61 -35.95 -9.56
N PRO A 66 -10.85 -35.89 -10.07
CA PRO A 66 -11.17 -36.43 -11.37
C PRO A 66 -10.70 -35.47 -12.48
N GLY A 67 -10.46 -36.00 -13.68
CA GLY A 67 -9.98 -35.18 -14.79
C GLY A 67 -10.97 -34.11 -15.24
N GLU A 68 -12.26 -34.33 -14.97
CA GLU A 68 -13.37 -33.42 -15.23
C GLU A 68 -13.25 -32.08 -14.48
N ILE A 69 -12.41 -31.98 -13.44
CA ILE A 69 -12.13 -30.70 -12.77
C ILE A 69 -11.63 -29.64 -13.76
N GLY A 70 -10.83 -30.04 -14.75
CA GLY A 70 -10.31 -29.17 -15.80
C GLY A 70 -11.38 -28.54 -16.69
N CYS A 71 -12.64 -28.96 -16.55
CA CYS A 71 -13.75 -28.39 -17.32
C CYS A 71 -14.38 -27.16 -16.67
N LEU A 72 -14.00 -26.78 -15.45
CA LEU A 72 -14.43 -25.55 -14.79
C LEU A 72 -13.63 -24.36 -15.34
N GLN A 73 -13.96 -23.92 -16.56
CA GLN A 73 -13.15 -22.96 -17.32
C GLN A 73 -13.11 -21.55 -16.71
N PHE A 74 -14.10 -21.19 -15.88
CA PHE A 74 -14.20 -19.90 -15.20
C PHE A 74 -13.67 -19.93 -13.76
N LEU A 75 -13.22 -21.09 -13.26
CA LEU A 75 -12.75 -21.23 -11.90
C LEU A 75 -11.51 -20.36 -11.66
N LYS A 76 -11.62 -19.40 -10.74
CA LYS A 76 -10.56 -18.47 -10.33
C LYS A 76 -9.87 -18.92 -9.04
N SER A 77 -10.61 -19.49 -8.10
CA SER A 77 -10.10 -19.96 -6.81
C SER A 77 -10.45 -21.41 -6.55
N LEU A 78 -9.47 -22.20 -6.10
CA LEU A 78 -9.63 -23.60 -5.73
C LEU A 78 -8.88 -23.92 -4.44
N THR A 79 -9.62 -24.25 -3.39
CA THR A 79 -9.11 -24.64 -2.07
C THR A 79 -9.54 -26.07 -1.72
N LEU A 80 -8.56 -26.94 -1.46
CA LEU A 80 -8.76 -28.36 -1.14
C LEU A 80 -8.00 -28.79 0.13
N SER A 81 -7.57 -27.83 0.97
CA SER A 81 -6.77 -28.08 2.17
C SER A 81 -7.43 -29.02 3.18
N ASP A 82 -6.65 -29.64 4.05
CA ASP A 82 -7.12 -30.49 5.16
C ASP A 82 -8.04 -31.65 4.75
N ASN A 83 -7.70 -32.27 3.60
CA ASN A 83 -8.38 -33.43 3.06
C ASN A 83 -7.47 -34.67 2.98
N ALA A 84 -7.91 -35.75 2.34
CA ALA A 84 -7.17 -37.02 2.25
C ALA A 84 -7.19 -37.61 0.81
N LEU A 85 -6.81 -36.79 -0.18
CA LEU A 85 -6.91 -37.06 -1.61
C LEU A 85 -5.93 -38.15 -2.12
N SER A 86 -4.81 -38.41 -1.43
CA SER A 86 -3.93 -39.59 -1.63
C SER A 86 -3.46 -39.91 -3.07
N SER A 87 -3.55 -38.96 -4.00
CA SER A 87 -3.38 -39.15 -5.45
C SER A 87 -2.72 -37.92 -6.09
N PRO A 88 -2.19 -38.02 -7.32
CA PRO A 88 -1.62 -36.88 -8.03
C PRO A 88 -2.69 -35.96 -8.61
N LEU A 89 -2.30 -34.71 -8.90
CA LEU A 89 -3.10 -33.82 -9.74
C LEU A 89 -3.27 -34.44 -11.13
N PRO A 90 -4.50 -34.46 -11.70
CA PRO A 90 -4.71 -34.93 -13.05
C PRO A 90 -4.07 -33.97 -14.06
N ASP A 91 -3.60 -34.47 -15.22
CA ASP A 91 -3.00 -33.61 -16.27
C ASP A 91 -3.97 -32.51 -16.74
N SER A 92 -5.28 -32.78 -16.71
CA SER A 92 -6.33 -31.80 -17.06
C SER A 92 -6.51 -30.68 -16.03
N PHE A 93 -5.84 -30.74 -14.88
CA PHE A 93 -5.80 -29.61 -13.94
C PHE A 93 -5.28 -28.34 -14.63
N CYS A 94 -4.34 -28.50 -15.56
CA CYS A 94 -3.77 -27.41 -16.34
C CYS A 94 -4.74 -26.81 -17.38
N ASP A 95 -5.91 -27.42 -17.59
CA ASP A 95 -6.97 -26.89 -18.46
C ASP A 95 -7.84 -25.85 -17.73
N LEU A 96 -7.60 -25.58 -16.43
CA LEU A 96 -8.22 -24.52 -15.65
C LEU A 96 -7.62 -23.14 -16.04
N VAL A 97 -8.01 -22.65 -17.21
CA VAL A 97 -7.40 -21.47 -17.84
C VAL A 97 -7.58 -20.15 -17.08
N SER A 98 -8.57 -20.07 -16.20
CA SER A 98 -8.88 -18.84 -15.42
C SER A 98 -8.37 -18.89 -13.97
N LEU A 99 -7.73 -19.99 -13.56
CA LEU A 99 -7.34 -20.20 -12.17
C LEU A 99 -6.23 -19.24 -11.75
N LYS A 100 -6.47 -18.49 -10.68
CA LYS A 100 -5.53 -17.54 -10.06
C LYS A 100 -4.97 -18.08 -8.74
N TYR A 101 -5.81 -18.73 -7.94
CA TYR A 101 -5.48 -19.22 -6.60
C TYR A 101 -5.65 -20.73 -6.53
N PHE A 102 -4.60 -21.42 -6.09
CA PHE A 102 -4.65 -22.85 -5.83
C PHE A 102 -4.01 -23.19 -4.49
N THR A 103 -4.86 -23.66 -3.57
CA THR A 103 -4.46 -23.99 -2.19
C THR A 103 -4.86 -25.41 -1.85
N VAL A 104 -3.88 -26.21 -1.41
CA VAL A 104 -4.06 -27.64 -1.08
C VAL A 104 -3.08 -28.06 0.01
N VAL A 105 -3.14 -27.41 1.16
CA VAL A 105 -2.24 -27.71 2.28
C VAL A 105 -2.74 -28.96 3.03
N GLY A 106 -1.85 -29.90 3.35
CA GLY A 106 -2.21 -31.02 4.23
C GLY A 106 -3.18 -32.05 3.63
N ALA A 107 -3.42 -32.05 2.31
CA ALA A 107 -4.45 -32.87 1.68
C ALA A 107 -3.99 -34.29 1.26
N GLY A 108 -2.71 -34.61 1.48
CA GLY A 108 -2.11 -35.90 1.13
C GLY A 108 -1.95 -36.12 -0.38
N LEU A 109 -1.78 -35.05 -1.18
CA LEU A 109 -1.46 -35.17 -2.60
C LEU A 109 -0.13 -35.93 -2.79
N THR A 110 -0.04 -36.71 -3.88
CA THR A 110 1.15 -37.52 -4.19
C THR A 110 1.64 -37.28 -5.62
N GLY A 111 2.80 -37.84 -5.97
CA GLY A 111 3.30 -37.77 -7.35
C GLY A 111 3.82 -36.37 -7.77
N PRO A 112 4.21 -36.20 -9.03
CA PRO A 112 4.83 -34.97 -9.50
C PRO A 112 3.84 -33.83 -9.71
N LEU A 113 4.34 -32.61 -9.51
CA LEU A 113 3.69 -31.41 -10.04
C LEU A 113 3.66 -31.51 -11.58
N PRO A 114 2.48 -31.43 -12.21
CA PRO A 114 2.39 -31.67 -13.64
C PRO A 114 3.16 -30.58 -14.41
N PRO A 115 4.01 -30.93 -15.40
CA PRO A 115 4.78 -29.93 -16.17
C PRO A 115 3.91 -28.90 -16.90
N CYS A 116 2.63 -29.22 -17.14
CA CYS A 116 1.68 -28.29 -17.73
C CYS A 116 1.23 -27.17 -16.78
N LEU A 117 1.60 -27.17 -15.49
CA LEU A 117 1.37 -26.01 -14.62
C LEU A 117 1.97 -24.74 -15.23
N CYS A 118 3.08 -24.87 -15.96
CA CYS A 118 3.72 -23.78 -16.67
C CYS A 118 2.87 -23.17 -17.80
N THR A 119 1.78 -23.81 -18.22
CA THR A 119 0.88 -23.30 -19.27
C THR A 119 -0.31 -22.54 -18.70
N MET A 120 -0.44 -22.45 -17.37
CA MET A 120 -1.53 -21.72 -16.73
C MET A 120 -1.15 -20.24 -16.67
N GLU A 121 -1.67 -19.47 -17.63
CA GLU A 121 -1.25 -18.06 -17.83
C GLU A 121 -1.74 -17.12 -16.71
N HIS A 122 -2.79 -17.48 -15.97
CA HIS A 122 -3.38 -16.61 -14.95
C HIS A 122 -3.08 -17.01 -13.51
N ILE A 123 -2.34 -18.12 -13.28
CA ILE A 123 -2.08 -18.60 -11.92
C ILE A 123 -1.09 -17.68 -11.20
N GLN A 124 -1.46 -17.28 -9.99
CA GLN A 124 -0.71 -16.32 -9.18
C GLN A 124 -0.21 -16.94 -7.89
N TYR A 125 -1.01 -17.79 -7.25
CA TYR A 125 -0.68 -18.40 -5.97
C TYR A 125 -0.80 -19.92 -6.07
N ILE A 126 0.30 -20.61 -5.73
CA ILE A 126 0.34 -22.06 -5.63
C ILE A 126 0.82 -22.41 -4.22
N HIS A 127 -0.10 -22.87 -3.38
CA HIS A 127 0.17 -23.31 -2.03
C HIS A 127 -0.16 -24.80 -1.89
N ALA A 128 0.86 -25.65 -1.88
CA ALA A 128 0.71 -27.11 -1.80
C ALA A 128 1.61 -27.73 -0.72
N GLY A 129 1.74 -27.04 0.42
CA GLY A 129 2.53 -27.50 1.57
C GLY A 129 1.98 -28.75 2.26
N HIS A 130 2.81 -29.45 3.02
CA HIS A 130 2.42 -30.60 3.86
C HIS A 130 1.75 -31.74 3.08
N ASN A 131 2.26 -32.05 1.89
CA ASN A 131 1.81 -33.16 1.06
C ASN A 131 2.93 -34.20 0.86
N SER A 132 2.75 -35.13 -0.07
CA SER A 132 3.75 -36.11 -0.51
C SER A 132 4.04 -35.96 -2.01
N ASN A 133 4.04 -34.73 -2.52
CA ASN A 133 4.41 -34.44 -3.89
C ASN A 133 5.90 -34.75 -4.10
N SER A 134 6.25 -35.38 -5.21
CA SER A 134 7.60 -35.91 -5.49
C SER A 134 8.09 -35.52 -6.88
N GLY A 135 9.33 -35.86 -7.25
CA GLY A 135 9.88 -35.47 -8.55
C GLY A 135 10.47 -34.06 -8.54
N GLU A 136 10.67 -33.45 -9.71
CA GLU A 136 11.32 -32.13 -9.84
C GLU A 136 10.29 -31.00 -9.93
N ILE A 137 10.65 -29.82 -9.42
CA ILE A 137 9.93 -28.58 -9.74
C ILE A 137 10.11 -28.34 -11.26
N PRO A 138 9.03 -28.21 -12.05
CA PRO A 138 9.15 -28.01 -13.49
C PRO A 138 10.04 -26.80 -13.83
N SER A 139 11.07 -27.00 -14.65
CA SER A 139 12.02 -25.92 -14.99
C SER A 139 11.37 -24.73 -15.69
N CYS A 140 10.26 -24.98 -16.39
CA CYS A 140 9.46 -23.95 -17.06
C CYS A 140 8.66 -23.07 -16.09
N MET A 141 8.64 -23.38 -14.78
CA MET A 141 8.02 -22.52 -13.78
C MET A 141 8.65 -21.13 -13.76
N ALA A 142 9.94 -21.04 -14.11
CA ALA A 142 10.62 -19.77 -14.28
C ALA A 142 10.10 -18.90 -15.44
N ASP A 143 9.29 -19.46 -16.34
CA ASP A 143 8.69 -18.74 -17.46
C ASP A 143 7.25 -18.28 -17.13
N MET A 144 6.72 -18.61 -15.95
CA MET A 144 5.35 -18.28 -15.54
C MET A 144 5.26 -16.80 -15.16
N THR A 145 4.70 -15.99 -16.06
CA THR A 145 4.79 -14.52 -15.93
C THR A 145 4.01 -13.99 -14.72
N TYR A 146 2.89 -14.58 -14.34
CA TYR A 146 2.02 -14.01 -13.30
C TYR A 146 2.14 -14.68 -11.91
N LEU A 147 3.05 -15.65 -11.76
CA LEU A 147 3.23 -16.36 -10.49
C LEU A 147 3.84 -15.41 -9.44
N ARG A 148 3.10 -15.18 -8.36
CA ARG A 148 3.46 -14.33 -7.22
C ARG A 148 4.00 -15.15 -6.07
N GLU A 149 3.36 -16.27 -5.76
CA GLU A 149 3.81 -17.13 -4.67
C GLU A 149 3.82 -18.59 -5.06
N PHE A 150 4.93 -19.26 -4.71
CA PHE A 150 5.06 -20.70 -4.81
C PHE A 150 5.49 -21.26 -3.46
N SER A 151 4.54 -21.86 -2.75
CA SER A 151 4.72 -22.44 -1.43
C SER A 151 4.44 -23.93 -1.47
N VAL A 152 5.49 -24.74 -1.33
CA VAL A 152 5.43 -26.22 -1.31
C VAL A 152 6.27 -26.83 -0.18
N PRO A 153 6.24 -26.27 1.05
CA PRO A 153 7.02 -26.80 2.15
C PRO A 153 6.55 -28.21 2.54
N HIS A 154 7.42 -29.00 3.18
CA HIS A 154 7.07 -30.33 3.70
C HIS A 154 6.49 -31.28 2.62
N ASN A 155 7.30 -31.56 1.59
CA ASN A 155 6.99 -32.49 0.50
C ASN A 155 8.20 -33.42 0.20
N ASP A 156 8.07 -34.31 -0.78
CA ASP A 156 9.10 -35.24 -1.25
C ASP A 156 9.78 -34.76 -2.55
N LEU A 157 9.81 -33.44 -2.81
CA LEU A 157 10.39 -32.87 -4.03
C LEU A 157 11.92 -33.06 -4.08
N SER A 158 12.43 -33.12 -5.31
CA SER A 158 13.82 -33.44 -5.62
C SER A 158 14.38 -32.62 -6.79
N GLY A 159 15.69 -32.64 -7.00
CA GLY A 159 16.33 -31.88 -8.07
C GLY A 159 16.72 -30.47 -7.63
N SER A 160 16.90 -29.54 -8.57
CA SER A 160 17.29 -28.16 -8.26
C SER A 160 16.11 -27.20 -8.39
N VAL A 161 15.98 -26.26 -7.45
CA VAL A 161 15.13 -25.09 -7.67
C VAL A 161 15.70 -24.31 -8.86
N PRO A 162 14.91 -24.02 -9.93
CA PRO A 162 15.44 -23.34 -11.11
C PRO A 162 15.97 -21.96 -10.74
N GLN A 163 17.21 -21.64 -11.13
CA GLN A 163 17.88 -20.40 -10.75
C GLN A 163 17.09 -19.15 -11.15
N SER A 164 16.38 -19.23 -12.28
CA SER A 164 15.58 -18.16 -12.85
C SER A 164 14.27 -17.88 -12.09
N VAL A 165 13.90 -18.69 -11.08
CA VAL A 165 12.75 -18.38 -10.21
C VAL A 165 13.00 -17.12 -9.38
N GLY A 166 14.24 -16.87 -8.95
CA GLY A 166 14.60 -15.62 -8.28
C GLY A 166 14.65 -14.40 -9.21
N ASP A 167 14.62 -14.63 -10.53
CA ASP A 167 14.62 -13.57 -11.56
C ASP A 167 13.19 -13.31 -12.11
N MET A 168 12.16 -13.96 -11.56
CA MET A 168 10.77 -13.81 -12.02
C MET A 168 10.20 -12.46 -11.57
N PRO A 169 9.65 -11.64 -12.49
CA PRO A 169 9.34 -10.24 -12.21
C PRO A 169 8.22 -10.02 -11.18
N PHE A 170 7.33 -11.01 -11.01
CA PHE A 170 6.18 -10.88 -10.11
C PHE A 170 6.29 -11.73 -8.83
N MET A 171 7.36 -12.52 -8.68
CA MET A 171 7.55 -13.44 -7.56
C MET A 171 7.80 -12.66 -6.26
N GLN A 172 6.88 -12.82 -5.31
CA GLN A 172 6.89 -12.21 -3.98
C GLN A 172 7.39 -13.19 -2.92
N GLY A 173 7.06 -14.48 -3.05
CA GLY A 173 7.39 -15.50 -2.05
C GLY A 173 7.68 -16.86 -2.65
N LEU A 174 8.79 -17.47 -2.21
CA LEU A 174 9.16 -18.85 -2.55
C LEU A 174 9.43 -19.64 -1.28
N SER A 175 8.52 -20.54 -0.95
CA SER A 175 8.64 -21.44 0.20
C SER A 175 8.81 -22.88 -0.28
N VAL A 176 9.98 -23.48 -0.02
CA VAL A 176 10.33 -24.84 -0.46
C VAL A 176 10.98 -25.66 0.66
N GLN A 177 10.90 -25.20 1.90
CA GLN A 177 11.53 -25.83 3.05
C GLN A 177 11.05 -27.28 3.27
N CYS A 178 11.87 -28.08 3.96
CA CYS A 178 11.54 -29.46 4.32
C CYS A 178 11.18 -30.36 3.11
N ASN A 179 11.93 -30.19 2.01
CA ASN A 179 11.99 -31.10 0.87
C ASN A 179 13.41 -31.70 0.78
N PRO A 180 13.67 -32.90 1.32
CA PRO A 180 15.04 -33.42 1.51
C PRO A 180 15.77 -33.74 0.21
N GLY A 181 15.03 -33.91 -0.90
CA GLY A 181 15.61 -34.15 -2.23
C GLY A 181 15.99 -32.88 -3.00
N LEU A 182 15.53 -31.70 -2.56
CA LEU A 182 15.77 -30.43 -3.25
C LEU A 182 17.15 -29.87 -2.94
N VAL A 183 17.81 -29.38 -3.98
CA VAL A 183 19.10 -28.70 -3.94
C VAL A 183 18.89 -27.25 -4.33
N CYS A 184 19.19 -26.33 -3.42
CA CYS A 184 19.18 -24.90 -3.73
C CYS A 184 20.59 -24.36 -3.97
N THR A 185 20.72 -23.51 -4.98
CA THR A 185 21.85 -22.59 -5.09
C THR A 185 21.60 -21.39 -4.18
N PRO A 186 22.65 -20.71 -3.67
CA PRO A 186 22.47 -19.43 -2.99
C PRO A 186 21.87 -18.43 -3.99
N MET A 187 20.58 -18.13 -3.85
CA MET A 187 19.92 -17.00 -4.49
C MET A 187 20.08 -15.78 -3.58
N ASP A 188 20.07 -14.58 -4.16
CA ASP A 188 20.34 -13.32 -3.47
C ASP A 188 19.39 -13.14 -2.26
N THR A 189 19.93 -12.70 -1.13
CA THR A 189 19.41 -12.98 0.22
C THR A 189 18.25 -12.09 0.69
N ASP A 190 17.41 -11.55 -0.21
CA ASP A 190 16.41 -10.53 0.12
C ASP A 190 14.94 -11.01 0.20
N MET A 191 14.63 -12.30 -0.04
CA MET A 191 13.25 -12.84 0.10
C MET A 191 13.07 -13.92 1.19
N GLY A 192 13.77 -13.84 2.33
CA GLY A 192 13.47 -14.72 3.48
C GLY A 192 13.71 -16.23 3.28
N TYR A 193 14.56 -16.61 2.34
CA TYR A 193 14.73 -18.00 1.93
C TYR A 193 15.33 -18.94 3.00
N ARG A 194 14.67 -20.08 3.26
CA ARG A 194 15.26 -21.25 3.93
C ARG A 194 15.07 -22.48 3.06
N CYS A 195 16.15 -23.00 2.48
CA CYS A 195 16.09 -24.19 1.63
C CYS A 195 16.88 -25.37 2.20
N GLY A 196 16.33 -26.59 2.04
CA GLY A 196 17.06 -27.84 2.18
C GLY A 196 17.42 -28.25 3.61
N MET A 197 16.55 -28.01 4.59
CA MET A 197 16.76 -28.51 5.96
C MET A 197 16.54 -30.03 6.04
N GLU A 198 17.40 -30.75 6.78
CA GLU A 198 17.16 -32.16 7.10
C GLU A 198 15.93 -32.30 8.01
N TYR A 199 15.13 -33.37 7.88
CA TYR A 199 13.89 -33.58 8.66
C TYR A 199 14.03 -33.35 10.18
N SER A 200 15.23 -33.53 10.75
CA SER A 200 15.48 -33.27 12.18
C SER A 200 15.54 -31.79 12.58
N GLU A 201 15.63 -30.86 11.63
CA GLU A 201 15.57 -29.40 11.83
C GLU A 201 14.18 -28.83 11.49
N CYS A 202 13.24 -29.67 11.05
CA CYS A 202 11.87 -29.29 10.67
C CYS A 202 10.86 -29.33 11.84
N ASP A 203 11.28 -29.69 13.06
CA ASP A 203 10.40 -29.91 14.23
C ASP A 203 10.33 -28.71 15.21
N TYR A 204 10.99 -27.57 14.93
CA TYR A 204 10.92 -26.40 15.81
C TYR A 204 11.15 -25.05 15.11
N ILE A 205 10.07 -24.30 14.87
CA ILE A 205 10.10 -22.84 14.65
C ILE A 205 8.89 -22.22 15.38
N PRO A 206 9.09 -21.28 16.34
CA PRO A 206 8.00 -20.46 16.86
C PRO A 206 7.68 -19.36 15.84
N GLY A 207 6.46 -19.36 15.30
CA GLY A 207 5.95 -18.32 14.38
C GLY A 207 5.48 -18.80 13.01
N ASP A 208 5.66 -20.08 12.65
CA ASP A 208 5.18 -20.64 11.38
C ASP A 208 3.74 -21.21 11.50
N ASN A 209 2.83 -20.47 12.13
CA ASN A 209 1.40 -20.68 11.87
C ASN A 209 1.06 -19.98 10.54
N LEU A 210 1.52 -20.56 9.42
CA LEU A 210 0.80 -20.38 8.16
C LEU A 210 -0.57 -21.11 8.19
N ASP A 211 -0.87 -21.79 9.31
CA ASP A 211 -2.16 -22.42 9.60
C ASP A 211 -3.17 -21.49 10.32
N ASP A 212 -2.89 -20.20 10.55
CA ASP A 212 -3.90 -19.26 11.11
C ASP A 212 -4.02 -17.90 10.38
N ASP A 213 -3.01 -17.39 9.65
CA ASP A 213 -3.09 -16.04 9.02
C ASP A 213 -3.46 -16.06 7.51
N ILE A 214 -3.78 -17.22 6.93
CA ILE A 214 -4.40 -17.35 5.57
C ILE A 214 -5.75 -18.07 5.68
N LEU A 215 -6.33 -18.06 6.89
CA LEU A 215 -7.75 -18.35 7.14
C LEU A 215 -8.44 -17.11 7.71
N ASP A 216 -7.92 -15.91 7.48
CA ASP A 216 -8.82 -14.77 7.42
C ASP A 216 -9.70 -14.98 6.18
N ASP A 217 -11.01 -14.92 6.41
CA ASP A 217 -12.10 -15.08 5.45
C ASP A 217 -12.00 -14.10 4.24
N ASP A 218 -10.91 -13.34 4.12
CA ASP A 218 -10.65 -12.25 3.17
C ASP A 218 -10.12 -12.69 1.78
N ILE A 219 -9.84 -13.98 1.54
CA ILE A 219 -9.40 -14.46 0.20
C ILE A 219 -10.52 -15.16 -0.58
N LEU A 220 -11.63 -15.52 0.08
CA LEU A 220 -12.68 -16.33 -0.55
C LEU A 220 -13.96 -15.62 -0.97
N ASP A 221 -14.23 -14.38 -0.54
CA ASP A 221 -15.56 -13.82 -0.81
C ASP A 221 -15.71 -12.82 -1.98
N ASP A 222 -14.71 -12.05 -2.41
CA ASP A 222 -15.02 -10.96 -3.38
C ASP A 222 -14.36 -11.04 -4.78
N ASP A 223 -13.29 -11.80 -4.98
CA ASP A 223 -12.58 -11.85 -6.29
C ASP A 223 -13.32 -12.64 -7.40
N ILE A 224 -14.46 -13.23 -7.03
CA ILE A 224 -15.04 -14.36 -7.73
C ILE A 224 -16.21 -13.96 -8.65
N LEU A 225 -16.87 -12.81 -8.42
CA LEU A 225 -18.03 -12.38 -9.19
C LEU A 225 -17.72 -11.19 -10.14
N ASP A 226 -16.80 -11.41 -11.10
CA ASP A 226 -16.67 -10.50 -12.25
C ASP A 226 -17.77 -10.82 -13.28
N ASP A 227 -18.89 -10.12 -13.18
CA ASP A 227 -20.05 -10.29 -14.06
C ASP A 227 -19.95 -9.40 -15.31
N ASP A 228 -19.04 -9.77 -16.20
CA ASP A 228 -19.32 -9.62 -17.62
C ASP A 228 -20.37 -10.70 -17.96
N ILE A 229 -21.58 -10.28 -18.41
CA ILE A 229 -22.61 -11.05 -19.15
C ILE A 229 -23.97 -11.24 -18.38
N LEU A 230 -24.91 -10.27 -18.46
CA LEU A 230 -26.12 -10.33 -19.33
C LEU A 230 -27.18 -9.24 -19.13
N ASP A 231 -27.66 -8.78 -20.29
CA ASP A 231 -28.92 -8.10 -20.57
C ASP A 231 -30.18 -8.77 -19.98
N ASP A 232 -31.10 -7.91 -19.54
CA ASP A 232 -32.57 -7.92 -19.66
C ASP A 232 -33.42 -9.20 -19.41
N ASP A 233 -34.45 -8.95 -18.59
CA ASP A 233 -35.85 -9.38 -18.72
C ASP A 233 -36.39 -10.62 -17.95
N ILE A 234 -37.38 -10.32 -17.07
CA ILE A 234 -38.64 -11.07 -16.72
C ILE A 234 -38.82 -11.53 -15.25
N LEU A 235 -39.48 -10.66 -14.47
CA LEU A 235 -40.78 -10.80 -13.76
C LEU A 235 -41.23 -12.10 -13.02
N ASP A 236 -41.74 -11.81 -11.81
CA ASP A 236 -42.99 -12.26 -11.15
C ASP A 236 -42.98 -13.42 -10.12
N ASP A 237 -43.31 -12.99 -8.89
CA ASP A 237 -44.41 -13.45 -8.01
C ASP A 237 -44.33 -14.75 -7.15
N ASP A 238 -44.72 -14.53 -5.88
CA ASP A 238 -45.69 -15.30 -5.07
C ASP A 238 -45.27 -16.30 -3.95
N ILE A 239 -45.27 -15.78 -2.71
CA ILE A 239 -46.11 -16.09 -1.49
C ILE A 239 -46.04 -17.47 -0.73
N LEU A 240 -46.18 -17.34 0.61
CA LEU A 240 -46.87 -18.19 1.64
C LEU A 240 -46.00 -19.23 2.38
N ASP A 241 -46.18 -19.54 3.67
CA ASP A 241 -46.83 -18.98 4.87
C ASP A 241 -46.53 -20.00 6.01
N ASP A 242 -46.66 -19.55 7.26
CA ASP A 242 -47.21 -20.28 8.42
C ASP A 242 -46.44 -21.42 9.18
N ASP A 243 -46.16 -21.09 10.45
CA ASP A 243 -46.78 -21.70 11.66
C ASP A 243 -46.05 -22.75 12.55
N ILE A 244 -45.93 -22.38 13.85
CA ILE A 244 -46.54 -23.04 15.05
C ILE A 244 -45.68 -23.82 16.09
N LEU A 245 -45.71 -23.27 17.32
CA LEU A 245 -45.90 -23.83 18.69
C LEU A 245 -44.74 -24.24 19.63
N ASP A 246 -44.54 -23.36 20.64
CA ASP A 246 -44.89 -23.49 22.09
C ASP A 246 -44.36 -24.61 23.03
N ASP A 247 -43.96 -24.09 24.20
CA ASP A 247 -44.12 -24.57 25.58
C ASP A 247 -42.97 -25.32 26.33
N ASP A 248 -42.40 -24.57 27.28
CA ASP A 248 -42.44 -24.80 28.75
C ASP A 248 -41.16 -25.25 29.53
N ILE A 249 -40.72 -24.32 30.40
CA ILE A 249 -40.47 -24.44 31.87
C ILE A 249 -39.02 -24.59 32.41
N LEU A 250 -38.54 -23.43 32.91
CA LEU A 250 -38.02 -23.04 34.25
C LEU A 250 -36.61 -23.43 34.75
N ASP A 251 -35.89 -22.33 35.06
CA ASP A 251 -35.03 -22.00 36.21
C ASP A 251 -33.67 -22.71 36.37
N ASP A 252 -32.57 -21.98 36.10
CA ASP A 252 -31.73 -21.37 37.14
C ASP A 252 -30.62 -20.50 36.51
N ASP A 253 -30.40 -19.32 37.09
CA ASP A 253 -29.46 -18.26 36.69
C ASP A 253 -27.99 -18.72 36.63
N ASP A 254 -27.30 -18.32 35.56
CA ASP A 254 -25.86 -17.96 35.44
C ASP A 254 -25.33 -18.41 34.07
N ASP A 255 -25.63 -17.61 33.03
CA ASP A 255 -24.86 -17.41 31.78
C ASP A 255 -25.81 -16.68 30.82
N LEU A 256 -25.87 -15.35 30.92
CA LEU A 256 -26.35 -14.58 29.78
C LEU A 256 -25.29 -14.79 28.69
N PRO A 257 -25.62 -15.39 27.53
CA PRO A 257 -24.74 -15.27 26.38
C PRO A 257 -24.53 -13.77 26.10
N PRO A 258 -23.39 -13.36 25.53
CA PRO A 258 -23.29 -12.01 24.99
C PRO A 258 -24.52 -11.77 24.10
N PRO A 259 -25.06 -10.53 24.06
CA PRO A 259 -26.15 -10.25 23.14
C PRO A 259 -25.75 -10.76 21.78
N ASP A 260 -26.61 -11.55 21.13
CA ASP A 260 -26.45 -11.90 19.73
C ASP A 260 -26.20 -10.58 18.99
N ASP A 261 -24.98 -10.39 18.50
CA ASP A 261 -24.66 -9.35 17.54
C ASP A 261 -25.45 -9.73 16.28
N GLU A 262 -26.71 -9.29 16.22
CA GLU A 262 -27.37 -9.06 14.93
C GLU A 262 -26.47 -8.08 14.19
N GLU A 263 -25.56 -8.60 13.36
CA GLU A 263 -24.87 -7.80 12.36
C GLU A 263 -25.93 -7.09 11.52
N ASP A 264 -26.10 -5.80 11.81
CA ASP A 264 -26.95 -4.89 11.04
C ASP A 264 -26.42 -4.94 9.59
N PRO A 265 -27.24 -5.26 8.58
CA PRO A 265 -26.73 -5.52 7.24
C PRO A 265 -26.13 -4.24 6.66
N LEU A 266 -24.81 -4.25 6.46
CA LEU A 266 -24.12 -3.27 5.63
C LEU A 266 -24.84 -3.21 4.27
N LEU A 267 -25.12 -2.00 3.80
CA LEU A 267 -25.83 -1.80 2.54
C LEU A 267 -24.82 -1.47 1.44
N SER A 268 -24.57 -2.44 0.56
CA SER A 268 -23.77 -2.25 -0.66
C SER A 268 -24.60 -1.68 -1.80
N PHE A 269 -24.01 -0.77 -2.56
CA PHE A 269 -24.65 -0.07 -3.66
C PHE A 269 -23.73 -0.06 -4.89
N TYR A 270 -24.34 -0.10 -6.07
CA TYR A 270 -23.64 0.00 -7.35
C TYR A 270 -24.17 1.18 -8.15
N VAL A 271 -23.26 2.00 -8.68
CA VAL A 271 -23.55 3.19 -9.46
C VAL A 271 -22.97 3.03 -10.86
N GLU A 272 -23.84 2.96 -11.86
CA GLU A 272 -23.42 2.98 -13.25
C GLU A 272 -23.00 4.40 -13.66
N THR A 273 -21.78 4.52 -14.17
CA THR A 273 -21.20 5.75 -14.72
C THR A 273 -21.61 5.96 -16.18
N ASP A 274 -21.41 7.16 -16.72
CA ASP A 274 -21.75 7.51 -18.10
C ASP A 274 -21.06 6.61 -19.16
N ASP A 275 -19.93 5.99 -18.82
CA ASP A 275 -19.20 5.05 -19.68
C ASP A 275 -19.52 3.57 -19.41
N GLY A 276 -20.54 3.29 -18.59
CA GLY A 276 -21.08 1.95 -18.35
C GLY A 276 -20.33 1.14 -17.29
N VAL A 277 -19.41 1.76 -16.54
CA VAL A 277 -18.71 1.11 -15.43
C VAL A 277 -19.53 1.20 -14.16
N LEU A 278 -19.69 0.08 -13.46
CA LEU A 278 -20.34 -0.01 -12.15
C LEU A 278 -19.32 0.28 -11.05
N LEU A 279 -19.58 1.33 -10.28
CA LEU A 279 -18.80 1.70 -9.09
C LEU A 279 -19.50 1.23 -7.83
N HIS A 280 -18.75 0.57 -6.96
CA HIS A 280 -19.23 0.10 -5.67
C HIS A 280 -19.04 1.14 -4.57
N TYR A 281 -20.04 1.27 -3.70
CA TYR A 281 -19.87 1.89 -2.40
C TYR A 281 -20.66 1.15 -1.31
N GLN A 282 -20.10 1.07 -0.12
CA GLN A 282 -20.73 0.48 1.06
C GLN A 282 -21.12 1.57 2.07
N ARG A 283 -22.27 1.36 2.72
CA ARG A 283 -22.72 2.19 3.84
C ARG A 283 -22.59 1.41 5.15
N HIS A 284 -21.92 2.01 6.13
CA HIS A 284 -21.52 1.38 7.39
C HIS A 284 -22.45 1.66 8.58
N ASP A 285 -23.69 2.06 8.31
CA ASP A 285 -24.69 2.23 9.35
C ASP A 285 -26.10 1.96 8.80
N ALA A 286 -26.99 1.38 9.63
CA ALA A 286 -28.35 1.01 9.22
C ALA A 286 -29.40 2.10 9.50
N SER A 287 -29.02 3.29 10.00
CA SER A 287 -29.99 4.28 10.48
C SER A 287 -30.86 4.83 9.34
N PRO A 288 -32.19 4.73 9.37
CA PRO A 288 -33.04 5.26 8.30
C PRO A 288 -33.20 6.79 8.36
N ASP A 289 -32.66 7.45 9.39
CA ASP A 289 -32.82 8.88 9.64
C ASP A 289 -32.01 9.71 8.64
N PRO A 290 -32.61 10.68 7.93
CA PRO A 290 -31.88 11.47 6.94
C PRO A 290 -30.79 12.36 7.56
N ARG A 291 -29.51 12.08 7.27
CA ARG A 291 -28.33 12.77 7.83
C ARG A 291 -27.32 13.19 6.74
N PRO A 292 -26.39 14.12 7.04
CA PRO A 292 -25.21 14.32 6.21
C PRO A 292 -24.40 13.04 6.06
N VAL A 293 -23.64 12.96 4.98
CA VAL A 293 -22.80 11.80 4.67
C VAL A 293 -21.33 12.17 4.80
N LEU A 294 -20.56 11.32 5.45
CA LEU A 294 -19.11 11.29 5.38
C LEU A 294 -18.71 10.24 4.35
N LEU A 295 -18.17 10.68 3.22
CA LEU A 295 -17.73 9.85 2.11
C LEU A 295 -16.21 9.64 2.17
N ILE A 296 -15.81 8.37 2.18
CA ILE A 296 -14.43 7.91 2.03
C ILE A 296 -14.27 7.37 0.63
N ILE A 297 -13.24 7.81 -0.08
CA ILE A 297 -12.94 7.39 -1.45
C ILE A 297 -11.64 6.61 -1.35
N THR A 298 -11.67 5.30 -1.53
CA THR A 298 -10.55 4.44 -1.09
C THR A 298 -10.11 3.44 -2.17
N PRO A 299 -8.80 3.17 -2.28
CA PRO A 299 -8.27 2.01 -2.98
C PRO A 299 -8.21 0.74 -2.11
N TYR A 300 -8.67 0.77 -0.85
CA TYR A 300 -8.34 -0.24 0.16
C TYR A 300 -9.53 -1.09 0.62
N ASN A 301 -10.44 -1.41 -0.30
CA ASN A 301 -11.70 -2.13 -0.11
C ASN A 301 -12.68 -1.35 0.78
N ALA A 302 -13.79 -0.92 0.18
CA ALA A 302 -14.87 -0.24 0.87
C ALA A 302 -15.55 -1.16 1.90
N ASP A 303 -15.62 -2.47 1.67
CA ASP A 303 -16.34 -3.40 2.54
C ASP A 303 -15.60 -3.68 3.85
N THR A 304 -14.27 -3.64 3.83
CA THR A 304 -13.43 -3.82 5.04
C THR A 304 -13.26 -2.53 5.83
N PHE A 305 -13.94 -1.45 5.43
CA PHE A 305 -13.82 -0.18 6.11
C PHE A 305 -14.49 -0.24 7.50
N THR A 306 -13.66 -0.40 8.53
CA THR A 306 -14.10 -0.22 9.91
C THR A 306 -14.01 1.25 10.31
N GLY A 307 -14.91 1.71 11.17
CA GLY A 307 -14.86 3.09 11.70
C GLY A 307 -13.53 3.45 12.39
N ASP A 308 -12.72 2.45 12.76
CA ASP A 308 -11.38 2.61 13.33
C ASP A 308 -10.32 3.03 12.30
N ARG A 309 -10.57 2.86 10.99
CA ARG A 309 -9.73 3.38 9.89
C ARG A 309 -9.87 4.89 9.71
N LEU A 310 -10.96 5.49 10.22
CA LEU A 310 -10.99 6.94 10.42
C LEU A 310 -10.04 7.24 11.56
N ASP A 311 -8.93 7.91 11.25
CA ASP A 311 -7.99 8.43 12.24
C ASP A 311 -8.78 8.91 13.48
N PRO A 312 -8.54 8.33 14.67
CA PRO A 312 -9.24 8.68 15.91
C PRO A 312 -9.25 10.19 16.18
N PHE A 313 -8.32 10.93 15.58
CA PHE A 313 -8.31 12.38 15.51
C PHE A 313 -9.57 13.01 14.89
N TYR A 314 -10.09 12.48 13.78
CA TYR A 314 -11.27 13.02 13.11
C TYR A 314 -12.53 12.89 13.96
N LEU A 315 -12.71 11.73 14.60
CA LEU A 315 -13.81 11.49 15.54
C LEU A 315 -13.71 12.38 16.80
N LYS A 316 -12.49 12.74 17.21
CA LYS A 316 -12.23 13.65 18.35
C LYS A 316 -12.42 15.13 18.02
N ILE A 317 -12.06 15.58 16.81
CA ILE A 317 -12.22 16.98 16.39
C ILE A 317 -13.64 17.30 15.95
N PHE A 318 -14.30 16.37 15.28
CA PHE A 318 -15.66 16.55 14.80
C PHE A 318 -16.57 15.52 15.47
N PRO A 319 -16.99 15.74 16.72
CA PRO A 319 -18.04 14.92 17.33
C PRO A 319 -19.31 14.88 16.49
N ALA A 320 -19.54 15.89 15.64
CA ALA A 320 -20.64 15.89 14.69
C ALA A 320 -20.54 14.80 13.60
N VAL A 321 -19.37 14.20 13.37
CA VAL A 321 -19.19 13.03 12.51
C VAL A 321 -19.96 11.82 13.06
N THR A 322 -20.14 11.72 14.39
CA THR A 322 -20.98 10.65 14.97
C THR A 322 -22.47 10.78 14.62
N ASP A 323 -22.88 11.94 14.09
CA ASP A 323 -24.25 12.22 13.63
C ASP A 323 -24.37 12.14 12.08
N MET A 324 -23.37 11.59 11.38
CA MET A 324 -23.35 11.41 9.92
C MET A 324 -23.48 9.93 9.53
N HIS A 325 -23.91 9.66 8.30
CA HIS A 325 -23.74 8.35 7.68
C HIS A 325 -22.31 8.19 7.20
N ILE A 326 -21.72 7.02 7.40
CA ILE A 326 -20.38 6.70 6.90
C ILE A 326 -20.55 5.86 5.64
N VAL A 327 -19.96 6.33 4.54
CA VAL A 327 -19.98 5.65 3.25
C VAL A 327 -18.55 5.53 2.75
N ALA A 328 -18.12 4.33 2.39
CA ALA A 328 -16.85 4.08 1.70
C ALA A 328 -17.13 3.68 0.25
N MET A 329 -16.35 4.22 -0.68
CA MET A 329 -16.45 3.96 -2.12
C MET A 329 -15.15 3.35 -2.59
N ASP A 330 -15.25 2.25 -3.33
CA ASP A 330 -14.13 1.70 -4.08
C ASP A 330 -13.88 2.56 -5.32
N ILE A 331 -12.63 2.96 -5.53
CA ILE A 331 -12.27 3.63 -6.78
C ILE A 331 -12.35 2.65 -7.96
N ARG A 332 -12.56 3.19 -9.16
CA ARG A 332 -12.65 2.42 -10.40
C ARG A 332 -11.51 1.41 -10.56
N GLY A 333 -11.86 0.17 -10.89
CA GLY A 333 -10.94 -0.93 -11.14
C GLY A 333 -10.28 -1.51 -9.89
N MET A 334 -10.83 -1.23 -8.70
CA MET A 334 -10.37 -1.76 -7.42
C MET A 334 -11.53 -2.46 -6.71
N HIS A 335 -11.25 -3.63 -6.12
CA HIS A 335 -12.20 -4.43 -5.35
C HIS A 335 -13.52 -4.61 -6.11
N ASN A 336 -14.64 -4.19 -5.52
CA ASN A 336 -15.98 -4.39 -6.08
C ASN A 336 -16.36 -3.33 -7.15
N SER A 337 -15.51 -2.33 -7.40
CA SER A 337 -15.69 -1.37 -8.49
C SER A 337 -15.10 -1.90 -9.81
N GLY A 338 -15.92 -1.98 -10.85
CA GLY A 338 -15.50 -2.41 -12.18
C GLY A 338 -14.56 -1.41 -12.90
N GLY A 339 -14.14 -1.77 -14.11
CA GLY A 339 -13.26 -0.94 -14.95
C GLY A 339 -11.78 -1.21 -14.72
N VAL A 340 -10.92 -0.26 -15.09
CA VAL A 340 -9.46 -0.35 -14.95
C VAL A 340 -8.97 0.83 -14.12
N PHE A 341 -8.15 0.54 -13.11
CA PHE A 341 -7.48 1.58 -12.34
C PHE A 341 -6.39 2.24 -13.20
N ASP A 342 -6.52 3.56 -13.41
CA ASP A 342 -5.61 4.38 -14.23
C ASP A 342 -5.27 5.68 -13.48
N LEU A 343 -4.59 5.54 -12.33
CA LEU A 343 -4.10 6.66 -11.49
C LEU A 343 -5.11 7.81 -11.29
N TRP A 344 -6.36 7.48 -10.96
CA TRP A 344 -7.44 8.45 -10.73
C TRP A 344 -7.79 9.36 -11.92
N ALA A 345 -7.41 9.00 -13.14
CA ALA A 345 -7.72 9.81 -14.34
C ALA A 345 -9.22 10.12 -14.50
N GLN A 346 -10.08 9.18 -14.10
CA GLN A 346 -11.55 9.29 -14.17
C GLN A 346 -12.20 9.61 -12.82
N ALA A 347 -11.41 9.76 -11.75
CA ALA A 347 -11.93 9.90 -10.40
C ALA A 347 -12.90 11.09 -10.22
N PRO A 348 -12.71 12.26 -10.87
CA PRO A 348 -13.67 13.35 -10.74
C PRO A 348 -15.09 13.02 -11.23
N THR A 349 -15.23 12.34 -12.37
CA THR A 349 -16.54 11.96 -12.92
C THR A 349 -17.16 10.79 -12.15
N ASP A 350 -16.33 9.87 -11.68
CA ASP A 350 -16.75 8.71 -10.90
C ASP A 350 -17.33 9.14 -9.56
N VAL A 351 -16.58 9.93 -8.80
CA VAL A 351 -16.99 10.44 -7.49
C VAL A 351 -18.21 11.35 -7.59
N ALA A 352 -18.31 12.15 -8.65
CA ALA A 352 -19.51 12.94 -8.94
C ALA A 352 -20.76 12.07 -9.08
N SER A 353 -20.68 11.00 -9.87
CA SER A 353 -21.80 10.06 -10.10
C SER A 353 -22.24 9.39 -8.80
N VAL A 354 -21.28 8.98 -7.97
CA VAL A 354 -21.55 8.39 -6.65
C VAL A 354 -22.20 9.41 -5.71
N ILE A 355 -21.73 10.65 -5.65
CA ILE A 355 -22.34 11.70 -4.84
C ILE A 355 -23.77 11.99 -5.28
N GLU A 356 -24.04 12.09 -6.58
CA GLU A 356 -25.41 12.27 -7.09
C GLU A 356 -26.32 11.11 -6.66
N HIS A 357 -25.83 9.87 -6.75
CA HIS A 357 -26.56 8.69 -6.30
C HIS A 357 -26.86 8.75 -4.80
N ILE A 358 -25.84 9.04 -3.98
CA ILE A 358 -25.98 9.19 -2.52
C ILE A 358 -27.02 10.25 -2.18
N MET A 359 -26.96 11.42 -2.84
CA MET A 359 -27.88 12.53 -2.57
C MET A 359 -29.31 12.27 -3.06
N ALA A 360 -29.52 11.28 -3.92
CA ALA A 360 -30.84 10.79 -4.30
C ALA A 360 -31.45 9.82 -3.27
N GLN A 361 -30.65 9.28 -2.34
CA GLN A 361 -31.12 8.34 -1.35
C GLN A 361 -31.96 8.99 -0.25
N PRO A 362 -33.01 8.33 0.26
CA PRO A 362 -33.90 8.90 1.28
C PRO A 362 -33.22 9.13 2.63
N TRP A 363 -32.15 8.37 2.92
CA TRP A 363 -31.34 8.48 4.13
C TRP A 363 -30.26 9.58 4.04
N SER A 364 -29.99 10.14 2.86
CA SER A 364 -29.02 11.22 2.72
C SER A 364 -29.70 12.59 2.78
N ARG A 365 -29.08 13.56 3.46
CA ARG A 365 -29.56 14.95 3.51
C ARG A 365 -28.42 15.93 3.76
N LEU A 366 -28.65 17.21 3.42
CA LEU A 366 -27.80 18.37 3.72
C LEU A 366 -26.51 18.46 2.89
N GLY A 367 -25.88 17.34 2.54
CA GLY A 367 -24.71 17.27 1.67
C GLY A 367 -23.68 16.24 2.14
N VAL A 368 -22.55 16.22 1.46
CA VAL A 368 -21.47 15.24 1.65
C VAL A 368 -20.22 15.95 2.18
N MET A 369 -19.58 15.39 3.20
CA MET A 369 -18.21 15.71 3.58
C MET A 369 -17.31 14.58 3.14
N THR A 370 -16.10 14.89 2.66
CA THR A 370 -15.12 13.83 2.36
C THR A 370 -14.07 13.75 3.46
N ALA A 371 -13.62 12.54 3.74
CA ALA A 371 -12.52 12.30 4.68
C ALA A 371 -11.62 11.14 4.26
N GLY A 372 -10.43 11.06 4.85
CA GLY A 372 -9.49 9.98 4.62
C GLY A 372 -8.04 10.40 4.85
N CYS A 373 -7.18 9.40 5.09
CA CYS A 373 -5.74 9.55 5.23
C CYS A 373 -5.00 8.88 4.05
N SER A 374 -3.73 9.24 3.80
CA SER A 374 -2.89 8.56 2.81
C SER A 374 -3.54 8.53 1.41
N ALA A 375 -3.68 7.36 0.79
CA ALA A 375 -4.28 7.22 -0.53
C ALA A 375 -5.78 7.59 -0.58
N ASP A 376 -6.51 7.58 0.55
CA ASP A 376 -7.87 8.13 0.60
C ASP A 376 -7.83 9.65 0.44
N ALA A 377 -6.88 10.31 1.11
CA ALA A 377 -6.65 11.75 0.94
C ALA A 377 -6.18 12.09 -0.47
N GLN A 378 -5.34 11.26 -1.09
CA GLN A 378 -4.99 11.40 -2.50
C GLN A 378 -6.22 11.31 -3.41
N SER A 379 -7.07 10.30 -3.18
CA SER A 379 -8.32 10.13 -3.90
C SER A 379 -9.20 11.38 -3.78
N GLN A 380 -9.30 11.98 -2.58
CA GLN A 380 -10.01 13.24 -2.40
C GLN A 380 -9.40 14.39 -3.23
N TYR A 381 -8.07 14.58 -3.18
CA TYR A 381 -7.43 15.66 -3.92
C TYR A 381 -7.60 15.53 -5.43
N LEU A 382 -7.49 14.31 -5.96
CA LEU A 382 -7.55 14.04 -7.39
C LEU A 382 -8.98 14.04 -7.92
N SER A 383 -9.96 13.63 -7.10
CA SER A 383 -11.38 13.62 -7.50
C SER A 383 -12.02 15.00 -7.42
N LEU A 384 -11.64 15.82 -6.44
CA LEU A 384 -12.36 17.04 -6.12
C LEU A 384 -11.79 18.30 -6.76
N ALA A 385 -10.61 18.22 -7.41
CA ALA A 385 -9.96 19.35 -8.07
C ALA A 385 -10.56 19.72 -9.44
N VAL A 386 -11.89 19.73 -9.54
CA VAL A 386 -12.66 20.07 -10.76
C VAL A 386 -13.70 21.15 -10.50
N ASP A 387 -14.14 21.84 -11.56
CA ASP A 387 -15.17 22.89 -11.46
C ASP A 387 -16.56 22.28 -11.14
N PRO A 388 -17.16 22.57 -9.98
CA PRO A 388 -18.46 22.04 -9.61
C PRO A 388 -19.60 22.50 -10.52
N GLU A 389 -19.42 23.59 -11.28
CA GLU A 389 -20.42 24.01 -12.28
C GLU A 389 -20.39 23.16 -13.56
N VAL A 390 -19.32 22.38 -13.75
CA VAL A 390 -19.10 21.54 -14.94
C VAL A 390 -19.33 20.06 -14.62
N THR A 391 -18.96 19.62 -13.42
CA THR A 391 -19.16 18.25 -12.96
C THR A 391 -20.27 18.21 -11.92
N GLY A 392 -21.42 17.63 -12.28
CA GLY A 392 -22.59 17.50 -11.38
C GLY A 392 -22.26 16.73 -10.09
N GLY A 393 -23.09 16.87 -9.06
CA GLY A 393 -22.90 16.24 -7.75
C GLY A 393 -21.94 17.00 -6.83
N MET A 394 -20.88 17.63 -7.37
CA MET A 394 -19.88 18.33 -6.58
C MET A 394 -20.43 19.56 -5.83
N GLU A 395 -21.58 20.11 -6.24
CA GLU A 395 -22.29 21.17 -5.50
C GLU A 395 -22.81 20.71 -4.12
N HIS A 396 -22.86 19.40 -3.88
CA HIS A 396 -23.28 18.82 -2.60
C HIS A 396 -22.15 18.70 -1.58
N ILE A 397 -20.91 18.98 -1.95
CA ILE A 397 -19.78 18.95 -1.02
C ILE A 397 -19.88 20.10 0.00
N LEU A 398 -19.82 19.75 1.28
CA LEU A 398 -19.87 20.66 2.42
C LEU A 398 -18.48 21.00 2.98
N GLY A 399 -17.53 20.08 2.82
CA GLY A 399 -16.18 20.22 3.37
C GLY A 399 -15.31 18.99 3.12
N GLN A 400 -14.01 19.17 3.29
CA GLN A 400 -12.99 18.15 3.02
C GLN A 400 -12.06 17.99 4.21
N LEU A 401 -11.75 16.75 4.57
CA LEU A 401 -10.81 16.37 5.61
C LEU A 401 -9.73 15.47 5.01
N ALA A 402 -8.58 16.04 4.67
CA ALA A 402 -7.50 15.32 4.00
C ALA A 402 -6.30 15.17 4.93
N CYS A 403 -5.91 13.93 5.23
CA CYS A 403 -4.84 13.61 6.15
C CYS A 403 -3.66 12.96 5.42
N VAL A 404 -2.44 13.46 5.66
CA VAL A 404 -1.18 12.91 5.13
C VAL A 404 -1.29 12.39 3.69
N GLY A 405 -1.68 13.28 2.77
CA GLY A 405 -1.96 12.92 1.38
C GLY A 405 -1.31 13.88 0.40
N THR A 406 -1.38 13.53 -0.88
CA THR A 406 -0.86 14.37 -1.97
C THR A 406 -1.87 14.53 -3.09
N GLY A 407 -1.91 15.71 -3.69
CA GLY A 407 -2.47 15.85 -5.04
C GLY A 407 -1.39 15.79 -6.13
N ASP A 408 -0.10 15.82 -5.78
CA ASP A 408 1.06 15.71 -6.67
C ASP A 408 1.65 14.30 -6.59
N LEU A 409 1.27 13.42 -7.52
CA LEU A 409 1.75 12.04 -7.53
C LEU A 409 3.25 11.96 -7.83
N GLY A 410 3.75 12.77 -8.76
CA GLY A 410 5.18 12.84 -9.08
C GLY A 410 6.02 13.39 -7.94
N GLY A 411 5.56 14.46 -7.29
CA GLY A 411 6.22 15.07 -6.12
C GLY A 411 6.21 14.19 -4.87
N TRP A 412 5.30 13.22 -4.80
CA TRP A 412 5.33 12.17 -3.79
C TRP A 412 6.32 11.06 -4.14
N MET A 413 6.31 10.54 -5.38
CA MET A 413 7.24 9.48 -5.80
C MET A 413 8.68 9.98 -5.94
N THR A 414 8.89 11.28 -6.11
CA THR A 414 10.22 11.84 -6.33
C THR A 414 10.57 12.94 -5.33
N GLN A 415 11.86 13.23 -5.18
CA GLN A 415 12.38 14.43 -4.51
C GLN A 415 13.69 14.79 -5.21
N GLY A 416 13.84 16.04 -5.66
CA GLY A 416 15.07 16.48 -6.35
C GLY A 416 15.50 15.57 -7.51
N ASP A 417 14.52 15.13 -8.32
CA ASP A 417 14.69 14.20 -9.45
C ASP A 417 15.17 12.79 -9.06
N SER A 418 15.12 12.48 -7.76
CA SER A 418 15.40 11.15 -7.21
C SER A 418 14.12 10.38 -6.90
N LEU A 419 14.04 9.12 -7.34
CA LEU A 419 12.90 8.23 -7.07
C LEU A 419 12.93 7.70 -5.63
N ARG A 420 11.84 7.87 -4.89
CA ARG A 420 11.60 7.23 -3.59
C ARG A 420 11.20 5.77 -3.79
N TYR A 421 12.17 4.96 -4.22
CA TYR A 421 11.96 3.61 -4.74
C TYR A 421 11.10 2.73 -3.85
N ASN A 422 11.41 2.60 -2.56
CA ASN A 422 10.62 1.71 -1.70
C ASN A 422 9.15 2.10 -1.60
N ALA A 423 8.86 3.39 -1.47
CA ALA A 423 7.49 3.82 -1.33
C ALA A 423 6.72 3.72 -2.65
N ALA A 424 7.36 4.08 -3.77
CA ALA A 424 6.78 3.90 -5.09
C ALA A 424 6.54 2.40 -5.39
N ARG A 425 7.50 1.54 -5.06
CA ARG A 425 7.42 0.09 -5.23
C ARG A 425 6.28 -0.50 -4.41
N GLU A 426 6.29 -0.30 -3.09
CA GLU A 426 5.31 -0.92 -2.19
C GLU A 426 3.90 -0.45 -2.52
N TRP A 427 3.72 0.84 -2.81
CA TRP A 427 2.40 1.36 -3.16
C TRP A 427 1.93 0.91 -4.56
N LEU A 428 2.77 0.98 -5.60
CA LEU A 428 2.41 0.52 -6.94
C LEU A 428 2.17 -0.99 -7.00
N GLU A 429 2.90 -1.77 -6.21
CA GLU A 429 2.62 -3.20 -6.03
C GLU A 429 1.27 -3.42 -5.34
N HIS A 430 0.93 -2.61 -4.34
CA HIS A 430 -0.34 -2.70 -3.62
C HIS A 430 -1.55 -2.39 -4.50
N VAL A 431 -1.45 -1.40 -5.40
CA VAL A 431 -2.54 -1.04 -6.33
C VAL A 431 -2.48 -1.78 -7.68
N ASP A 432 -1.72 -2.87 -7.74
CA ASP A 432 -1.51 -3.73 -8.92
C ASP A 432 -1.03 -2.99 -10.20
N GLN A 433 -0.22 -1.93 -10.03
CA GLN A 433 0.37 -1.12 -11.11
C GLN A 433 1.87 -1.41 -11.30
N ARG A 434 2.22 -2.69 -11.41
CA ARG A 434 3.64 -3.13 -11.52
C ARG A 434 4.30 -2.75 -12.85
N ASP A 435 3.56 -2.74 -13.95
CA ASP A 435 4.07 -2.28 -15.25
C ASP A 435 4.49 -0.81 -15.19
N LEU A 436 3.70 0.01 -14.50
CA LEU A 436 4.03 1.41 -14.25
C LEU A 436 5.29 1.54 -13.39
N LEU A 437 5.50 0.67 -12.38
CA LEU A 437 6.74 0.68 -11.61
C LEU A 437 7.96 0.42 -12.50
N GLU A 438 7.89 -0.51 -13.45
CA GLU A 438 8.97 -0.74 -14.41
C GLU A 438 9.26 0.48 -15.28
N ASP A 439 8.21 1.15 -15.77
CA ASP A 439 8.31 2.38 -16.54
C ASP A 439 8.93 3.52 -15.73
N VAL A 440 8.49 3.69 -14.47
CA VAL A 440 9.04 4.68 -13.52
C VAL A 440 10.52 4.41 -13.26
N MET A 441 10.91 3.15 -13.05
CA MET A 441 12.30 2.75 -12.86
C MET A 441 13.14 2.97 -14.14
N GLY A 442 12.56 2.68 -15.31
CA GLY A 442 13.16 2.94 -16.60
C GLY A 442 13.44 4.42 -16.83
N ALA A 443 12.44 5.27 -16.57
CA ALA A 443 12.55 6.72 -16.71
C ALA A 443 13.54 7.32 -15.70
N TYR A 444 13.53 6.85 -14.45
CA TYR A 444 14.50 7.24 -13.43
C TYR A 444 15.94 6.92 -13.85
N ARG A 445 16.20 5.70 -14.35
CA ARG A 445 17.53 5.30 -14.86
C ARG A 445 17.92 6.07 -16.12
N GLY A 446 16.95 6.46 -16.93
CA GLY A 446 17.13 7.28 -18.13
C GLY A 446 17.36 8.77 -17.84
N GLY A 447 17.16 9.22 -16.60
CA GLY A 447 17.25 10.64 -16.23
C GLY A 447 16.11 11.50 -16.78
N VAL A 448 14.94 10.89 -17.03
CA VAL A 448 13.76 11.52 -17.64
C VAL A 448 12.48 11.28 -16.83
N ILE A 449 12.62 10.97 -15.53
CA ILE A 449 11.47 10.71 -14.63
C ILE A 449 10.54 11.93 -14.52
N ASP A 450 11.10 13.13 -14.61
CA ASP A 450 10.40 14.41 -14.65
C ASP A 450 9.53 14.61 -15.92
N GLN A 451 9.71 13.76 -16.93
CA GLN A 451 9.00 13.83 -18.21
C GLN A 451 7.87 12.80 -18.32
N MET A 452 7.66 11.97 -17.29
CA MET A 452 6.61 10.95 -17.29
C MET A 452 5.22 11.58 -17.16
N PRO A 453 4.34 11.42 -18.17
CA PRO A 453 2.98 11.94 -18.11
C PRO A 453 2.18 11.42 -16.90
N GLU A 454 2.42 10.17 -16.52
CA GLU A 454 1.76 9.48 -15.40
C GLU A 454 2.15 10.08 -14.04
N LEU A 455 3.34 10.69 -13.96
CA LEU A 455 3.84 11.36 -12.76
C LEU A 455 3.58 12.88 -12.76
N ASP A 456 3.25 13.47 -13.91
CA ASP A 456 2.89 14.90 -14.05
C ASP A 456 1.43 15.18 -13.66
N ILE A 457 0.92 14.44 -12.67
CA ILE A 457 -0.38 14.62 -12.06
C ILE A 457 -0.18 15.50 -10.82
N LYS A 458 -0.30 16.82 -10.99
CA LYS A 458 -0.29 17.83 -9.92
C LYS A 458 -1.69 18.41 -9.71
N MET A 459 -2.46 17.87 -8.77
CA MET A 459 -3.86 18.19 -8.46
C MET A 459 -4.73 18.31 -9.74
N ALA A 460 -4.52 17.43 -10.71
CA ALA A 460 -5.13 17.44 -12.05
C ALA A 460 -4.85 18.68 -12.96
N ARG A 461 -3.88 19.53 -12.58
CA ARG A 461 -3.32 20.76 -13.23
C ARG A 461 -4.02 22.13 -12.96
N GLU A 462 -4.02 22.60 -11.70
CA GLU A 462 -4.41 23.97 -11.24
C GLU A 462 -5.88 24.18 -10.78
N GLY A 463 -6.63 23.10 -10.51
CA GLY A 463 -8.05 23.16 -10.10
C GLY A 463 -8.34 23.74 -8.70
N CYS A 464 -7.36 24.11 -7.88
CA CYS A 464 -7.62 24.58 -6.49
C CYS A 464 -8.56 25.79 -6.41
N ALA A 465 -8.56 26.67 -7.42
CA ALA A 465 -9.48 27.81 -7.47
C ALA A 465 -10.95 27.40 -7.67
N ALA A 466 -11.18 26.19 -8.20
CA ALA A 466 -12.50 25.61 -8.40
C ALA A 466 -13.13 25.19 -7.07
N ILE A 467 -12.33 24.84 -6.06
CA ILE A 467 -12.79 24.41 -4.73
C ILE A 467 -13.65 25.50 -4.07
N LYS A 468 -14.86 25.12 -3.66
CA LYS A 468 -15.86 26.03 -3.06
C LYS A 468 -16.19 25.76 -1.59
N TRP A 469 -15.53 24.79 -0.95
CA TRP A 469 -15.82 24.35 0.40
C TRP A 469 -14.61 24.51 1.34
N PRO A 470 -14.83 24.62 2.66
CA PRO A 470 -13.76 24.61 3.66
C PRO A 470 -13.03 23.26 3.70
N SER A 471 -11.76 23.29 4.13
CA SER A 471 -10.92 22.10 4.21
C SER A 471 -10.05 22.08 5.46
N VAL A 472 -9.75 20.88 5.96
CA VAL A 472 -8.71 20.65 6.98
C VAL A 472 -7.69 19.70 6.39
N HIS A 473 -6.43 20.13 6.40
CA HIS A 473 -5.29 19.36 5.93
C HIS A 473 -4.44 18.97 7.13
N THR A 474 -4.06 17.70 7.25
CA THR A 474 -3.11 17.22 8.27
C THR A 474 -1.83 16.70 7.64
N CYS A 475 -0.72 16.82 8.36
CA CYS A 475 0.61 16.48 7.87
C CYS A 475 1.54 16.13 9.05
N GLY A 476 2.31 15.05 8.94
CA GLY A 476 3.41 14.77 9.86
C GLY A 476 4.75 15.27 9.32
N LEU A 477 5.60 15.82 10.19
CA LEU A 477 6.94 16.32 9.80
C LEU A 477 7.92 15.21 9.39
N TYR A 478 7.65 13.96 9.75
CA TYR A 478 8.36 12.80 9.22
C TYR A 478 7.46 11.97 8.29
N ASP A 479 6.32 12.50 7.88
CA ASP A 479 5.46 11.83 6.93
C ASP A 479 6.00 12.05 5.50
N MET A 480 5.89 11.04 4.65
CA MET A 480 6.39 11.13 3.28
C MET A 480 5.59 12.11 2.40
N PHE A 481 4.36 12.43 2.78
CA PHE A 481 3.48 13.39 2.14
C PHE A 481 3.65 14.81 2.68
N GLU A 482 4.55 15.06 3.64
CA GLU A 482 4.71 16.35 4.32
C GLU A 482 4.64 17.55 3.36
N TYR A 483 5.56 17.57 2.40
CA TYR A 483 5.66 18.64 1.41
C TYR A 483 4.37 18.81 0.59
N ALA A 484 3.83 17.71 0.09
CA ALA A 484 2.67 17.75 -0.79
C ALA A 484 1.37 18.10 -0.06
N SER A 485 1.23 17.70 1.21
CA SER A 485 0.11 18.10 2.07
C SER A 485 0.15 19.61 2.36
N ILE A 486 1.35 20.17 2.61
CA ILE A 486 1.53 21.61 2.79
C ILE A 486 1.23 22.35 1.48
N GLU A 487 1.74 21.87 0.34
CA GLU A 487 1.50 22.47 -0.97
C GLU A 487 0.00 22.49 -1.32
N ALA A 488 -0.72 21.40 -1.06
CA ALA A 488 -2.16 21.32 -1.24
C ALA A 488 -2.91 22.37 -0.39
N PHE A 489 -2.53 22.50 0.90
CA PHE A 489 -3.08 23.54 1.78
C PHE A 489 -2.81 24.95 1.25
N GLU A 490 -1.58 25.25 0.84
CA GLU A 490 -1.23 26.58 0.30
C GLU A 490 -2.00 26.87 -0.98
N CYS A 491 -2.18 25.86 -1.84
CA CYS A 491 -2.98 25.98 -3.05
C CYS A 491 -4.43 26.37 -2.74
N TYR A 492 -5.07 25.71 -1.76
CA TYR A 492 -6.43 26.01 -1.33
C TYR A 492 -6.54 27.39 -0.67
N ARG A 493 -5.62 27.70 0.25
CA ARG A 493 -5.59 28.99 0.96
C ARG A 493 -5.46 30.16 0.00
N ASP A 494 -4.57 30.06 -0.98
CA ASP A 494 -4.17 31.20 -1.81
C ASP A 494 -5.06 31.41 -3.05
N ASN A 495 -5.78 30.36 -3.50
CA ASN A 495 -6.56 30.41 -4.74
C ASN A 495 -8.08 30.36 -4.56
N THR A 496 -8.60 30.17 -3.34
CA THR A 496 -10.05 30.14 -3.07
C THR A 496 -10.61 31.51 -2.67
N SER A 497 -11.94 31.60 -2.51
CA SER A 497 -12.57 32.82 -1.98
C SER A 497 -12.09 33.08 -0.55
N ARG A 498 -12.03 34.36 -0.14
CA ARG A 498 -11.59 34.73 1.21
C ARG A 498 -12.33 33.97 2.34
N MET A 499 -13.62 33.71 2.17
CA MET A 499 -14.41 32.99 3.17
C MET A 499 -13.97 31.53 3.33
N ILE A 500 -13.57 30.90 2.22
CA ILE A 500 -13.06 29.52 2.19
C ILE A 500 -11.63 29.51 2.75
N SER A 501 -10.78 30.42 2.25
CA SER A 501 -9.41 30.61 2.74
C SER A 501 -9.34 30.82 4.26
N ASP A 502 -10.21 31.66 4.82
CA ASP A 502 -10.31 31.90 6.28
C ASP A 502 -10.82 30.66 7.06
N ALA A 503 -11.40 29.67 6.37
CA ALA A 503 -11.93 28.42 6.91
C ALA A 503 -11.13 27.17 6.49
N THR A 504 -9.99 27.35 5.82
CA THR A 504 -9.04 26.29 5.47
C THR A 504 -7.96 26.21 6.54
N TRP A 505 -7.75 25.01 7.10
CA TRP A 505 -6.84 24.78 8.23
C TRP A 505 -5.72 23.82 7.84
N LEU A 506 -4.51 24.10 8.33
CA LEU A 506 -3.39 23.17 8.31
C LEU A 506 -3.08 22.77 9.75
N VAL A 507 -2.90 21.47 9.94
CA VAL A 507 -2.56 20.86 11.22
C VAL A 507 -1.31 20.02 11.02
N MET A 508 -0.29 20.26 11.85
CA MET A 508 1.00 19.56 11.73
C MET A 508 1.38 18.88 13.04
N ASP A 509 2.03 17.72 12.92
CA ASP A 509 2.61 16.96 14.03
C ASP A 509 4.01 16.42 13.73
N TYR A 510 4.59 15.68 14.69
CA TYR A 510 5.88 15.00 14.54
C TYR A 510 5.73 13.52 14.13
N GLY A 511 4.57 13.13 13.60
CA GLY A 511 4.30 11.77 13.13
C GLY A 511 5.08 11.43 11.86
N GLY A 512 5.33 10.13 11.69
CA GLY A 512 5.69 9.52 10.41
C GLY A 512 4.47 8.86 9.77
N HIS A 513 4.63 8.36 8.55
CA HIS A 513 3.55 7.66 7.84
C HIS A 513 3.11 6.37 8.54
N CYS A 514 4.07 5.68 9.15
CA CYS A 514 3.87 4.57 10.07
C CYS A 514 4.36 5.02 11.46
N VAL A 515 3.64 4.73 12.54
CA VAL A 515 4.08 5.07 13.90
C VAL A 515 4.08 3.82 14.78
N HIS A 516 5.16 3.64 15.54
CA HIS A 516 5.18 2.71 16.67
C HIS A 516 4.75 3.49 17.92
N ASP A 517 3.79 2.97 18.66
CA ASP A 517 3.45 3.54 19.96
C ASP A 517 4.57 3.29 21.01
N GLU A 518 4.39 3.82 22.22
CA GLU A 518 5.38 3.66 23.32
C GLU A 518 5.59 2.20 23.75
N GLU A 519 4.72 1.27 23.32
CA GLU A 519 4.74 -0.16 23.64
C GLU A 519 5.27 -1.02 22.48
N GLY A 520 5.52 -0.42 21.31
CA GLY A 520 6.04 -1.09 20.12
C GLY A 520 4.96 -1.73 19.25
N GLU A 521 3.69 -1.38 19.46
CA GLU A 521 2.59 -1.76 18.58
C GLU A 521 2.46 -0.79 17.40
N GLN A 522 2.15 -1.35 16.25
CA GLN A 522 2.04 -0.67 14.97
C GLN A 522 0.71 0.06 14.89
N THR A 523 0.72 1.34 14.50
CA THR A 523 -0.51 2.07 14.16
C THR A 523 -0.31 2.84 12.85
N GLU A 524 -1.29 2.74 11.95
CA GLU A 524 -1.40 3.65 10.81
C GLU A 524 -1.86 5.03 11.32
N GLY A 525 -0.97 6.02 11.26
CA GLY A 525 -1.25 7.43 11.51
C GLY A 525 -1.49 7.88 12.96
N SER A 526 -0.97 9.07 13.29
CA SER A 526 -1.54 10.06 14.22
C SER A 526 -1.14 10.13 15.72
N ALA A 527 0.08 9.76 16.11
CA ALA A 527 0.59 10.16 17.43
C ALA A 527 1.45 11.45 17.35
N ALA A 528 0.81 12.62 17.47
CA ALA A 528 1.23 13.75 18.33
C ALA A 528 0.81 15.13 17.79
N LEU A 529 -0.48 15.34 17.61
CA LEU A 529 -1.02 16.60 17.10
C LEU A 529 -0.75 17.80 18.02
N GLY A 530 0.36 18.48 17.74
CA GLY A 530 0.92 19.52 18.59
C GLY A 530 1.89 20.42 17.83
N PHE A 531 1.37 21.61 17.53
CA PHE A 531 2.06 22.89 17.48
C PHE A 531 2.52 23.51 16.13
N TYR A 532 2.25 24.82 16.10
CA TYR A 532 2.94 25.90 15.38
C TYR A 532 2.47 26.24 13.96
N LEU A 533 1.77 27.38 13.84
CA LEU A 533 1.76 28.22 12.65
C LEU A 533 2.00 29.68 13.08
N GLY A 534 3.10 30.28 12.62
CA GLY A 534 3.45 31.67 12.91
C GLY A 534 4.66 32.17 12.12
N ASN A 535 4.63 33.44 11.72
CA ASN A 535 5.45 34.07 10.68
C ASN A 535 6.97 33.76 10.70
N VAL A 536 7.48 33.49 9.49
CA VAL A 536 8.83 33.01 9.13
C VAL A 536 9.89 34.12 9.14
N ILE A 537 11.09 33.83 9.67
CA ILE A 537 12.31 34.61 9.39
C ILE A 537 13.38 33.67 8.83
N LEU A 538 13.73 33.81 7.55
CA LEU A 538 14.81 33.03 6.93
C LEU A 538 16.18 33.52 7.45
N VAL A 539 16.97 32.60 8.04
CA VAL A 539 18.36 32.85 8.43
C VAL A 539 19.28 32.01 7.55
N ARG A 540 19.94 32.64 6.60
CA ARG A 540 21.00 31.95 5.84
C ARG A 540 22.24 31.81 6.70
N LEU A 541 22.59 30.58 7.07
CA LEU A 541 23.87 30.27 7.69
C LEU A 541 24.86 29.87 6.58
N PRO A 542 25.95 30.62 6.36
CA PRO A 542 27.06 30.06 5.62
C PRO A 542 27.58 28.86 6.41
N LEU A 543 27.79 27.71 5.76
CA LEU A 543 28.45 26.52 6.33
C LEU A 543 29.89 26.90 6.69
N SER A 544 30.07 27.55 7.84
CA SER A 544 31.34 28.12 8.27
C SER A 544 31.98 27.17 9.27
N ILE A 545 32.64 26.13 8.77
CA ILE A 545 33.37 25.19 9.62
C ILE A 545 34.49 25.96 10.34
N HIS A 546 34.44 26.01 11.66
CA HIS A 546 35.46 26.65 12.50
C HIS A 546 36.67 25.73 12.77
N ALA A 547 37.05 24.95 11.76
CA ALA A 547 38.31 24.23 11.66
C ALA A 547 38.91 24.55 10.28
N GLY A 548 40.23 24.48 10.12
CA GLY A 548 40.93 24.89 8.88
C GLY A 548 40.62 24.06 7.61
N VAL A 549 39.49 23.36 7.57
CA VAL A 549 39.01 22.49 6.50
C VAL A 549 38.02 23.27 5.64
N THR A 550 38.45 23.65 4.44
CA THR A 550 37.60 24.30 3.41
C THR A 550 37.08 23.30 2.37
N ARG A 551 37.63 22.09 2.36
CA ARG A 551 37.26 21.01 1.47
C ARG A 551 37.24 19.68 2.21
N ALA A 552 36.27 18.85 1.88
CA ALA A 552 36.20 17.47 2.32
C ALA A 552 35.98 16.56 1.10
N SER A 553 36.10 15.27 1.31
CA SER A 553 35.79 14.28 0.29
C SER A 553 35.16 13.05 0.90
N PHE A 554 34.25 12.43 0.16
CA PHE A 554 33.68 11.14 0.49
C PHE A 554 33.64 10.23 -0.74
N SER A 555 33.47 8.92 -0.51
CA SER A 555 33.36 7.93 -1.58
C SER A 555 31.90 7.52 -1.79
N HIS A 556 31.45 7.56 -3.04
CA HIS A 556 30.22 6.91 -3.48
C HIS A 556 30.57 5.55 -4.05
N ASN A 557 30.35 4.47 -3.30
CA ASN A 557 30.58 3.09 -3.77
C ASN A 557 29.23 2.35 -3.83
N PRO A 558 28.72 2.00 -5.02
CA PRO A 558 27.45 1.31 -5.15
C PRO A 558 27.38 -0.07 -4.46
N SER A 559 28.53 -0.72 -4.23
CA SER A 559 28.61 -1.99 -3.49
C SER A 559 28.69 -1.81 -1.97
N GLN A 560 28.83 -0.58 -1.49
CA GLN A 560 28.87 -0.22 -0.07
C GLN A 560 28.03 1.05 0.20
N PRO A 561 26.74 1.05 -0.17
CA PRO A 561 25.90 2.23 -0.02
C PRO A 561 25.60 2.53 1.45
N ARG A 562 25.29 3.79 1.74
CA ARG A 562 24.75 4.20 3.03
C ARG A 562 23.30 3.76 3.14
N VAL A 563 22.97 3.17 4.28
CA VAL A 563 21.64 2.66 4.61
C VAL A 563 20.76 3.80 5.14
N THR A 564 19.47 3.72 4.81
CA THR A 564 18.43 4.63 5.26
C THR A 564 18.10 4.36 6.71
N VAL A 565 18.07 5.42 7.52
CA VAL A 565 17.66 5.37 8.91
C VAL A 565 16.84 6.63 9.18
N GLY A 566 15.58 6.47 9.58
CA GLY A 566 14.73 7.60 9.93
C GLY A 566 14.23 8.45 8.79
N GLY A 567 13.43 9.44 9.19
CA GLY A 567 12.80 10.43 8.35
C GLY A 567 11.57 9.87 7.67
N ASN A 568 11.33 10.38 6.46
CA ASN A 568 10.08 10.21 5.75
C ASN A 568 10.07 8.90 4.93
N THR A 569 10.33 7.78 5.60
CA THR A 569 10.40 6.44 5.03
C THR A 569 9.05 5.72 5.11
N PHE A 570 8.80 4.86 4.14
CA PHE A 570 7.63 3.97 4.11
C PHE A 570 7.90 2.61 4.83
N SER A 571 9.18 2.28 5.08
CA SER A 571 9.56 1.05 5.80
C SER A 571 9.27 1.16 7.30
N TYR A 572 8.47 0.21 7.79
CA TYR A 572 8.02 0.08 9.17
C TYR A 572 9.16 0.02 10.21
N GLU A 573 10.35 -0.46 9.84
CA GLU A 573 11.47 -0.61 10.77
C GLU A 573 12.29 0.68 10.96
N THR A 574 12.05 1.72 10.14
CA THR A 574 12.94 2.90 10.08
C THR A 574 12.23 4.25 10.05
N CYS A 575 10.91 4.31 10.29
CA CYS A 575 10.13 5.54 10.27
C CYS A 575 10.42 6.48 11.47
N GLY A 576 10.42 7.80 11.24
CA GLY A 576 10.45 8.81 12.30
C GLY A 576 11.83 9.34 12.70
N ALA A 577 11.95 9.86 13.92
CA ALA A 577 13.06 10.69 14.37
C ALA A 577 14.28 9.87 14.84
N TRP A 578 15.01 9.25 13.91
CA TRP A 578 16.15 8.38 14.25
C TRP A 578 17.52 9.06 14.18
N THR A 579 18.46 8.51 14.96
CA THR A 579 19.88 8.85 14.88
C THR A 579 20.47 8.43 13.54
N GLN A 580 21.17 9.35 12.89
CA GLN A 580 21.83 9.07 11.61
C GLN A 580 23.03 8.11 11.78
N PRO A 581 23.24 7.18 10.84
CA PRO A 581 24.34 6.23 10.93
C PRO A 581 25.70 6.96 10.85
N PRO A 582 26.72 6.45 11.58
CA PRO A 582 28.06 6.99 11.50
C PRO A 582 28.70 6.70 10.14
N ALA A 583 29.68 7.52 9.75
CA ALA A 583 30.42 7.33 8.50
C ALA A 583 31.14 5.98 8.46
N VAL A 584 30.98 5.25 7.36
CA VAL A 584 31.67 3.98 7.10
C VAL A 584 32.81 4.24 6.12
N THR A 585 33.98 3.66 6.38
CA THR A 585 35.12 3.80 5.48
C THR A 585 34.98 2.84 4.30
N ASP A 586 34.99 3.37 3.08
CA ASP A 586 35.04 2.58 1.85
C ASP A 586 36.32 1.74 1.83
N THR A 587 36.15 0.43 1.69
CA THR A 587 37.25 -0.53 1.75
C THR A 587 38.23 -0.43 0.57
N GLU A 588 37.81 0.14 -0.55
CA GLU A 588 38.64 0.28 -1.75
C GLU A 588 39.45 1.58 -1.77
N THR A 589 38.83 2.69 -1.36
CA THR A 589 39.45 4.02 -1.42
C THR A 589 40.06 4.45 -0.08
N GLY A 590 39.63 3.87 1.04
CA GLY A 590 39.99 4.31 2.39
C GLY A 590 39.37 5.66 2.77
N VAL A 591 38.42 6.16 1.98
CA VAL A 591 37.71 7.43 2.21
C VAL A 591 36.34 7.11 2.83
N PRO A 592 35.84 7.90 3.80
CA PRO A 592 34.49 7.72 4.33
C PRO A 592 33.41 7.85 3.25
N ASN A 593 32.25 7.21 3.44
CA ASN A 593 31.11 7.28 2.53
C ASN A 593 30.22 8.52 2.72
N GLN A 594 30.55 9.39 3.68
CA GLN A 594 29.87 10.66 3.92
C GLN A 594 30.84 11.72 4.47
N VAL A 595 30.42 12.98 4.42
CA VAL A 595 31.05 14.11 5.12
C VAL A 595 30.13 14.59 6.23
N ASP A 596 30.66 14.68 7.45
CA ASP A 596 29.94 15.18 8.61
C ASP A 596 30.41 16.57 8.99
N VAL A 597 29.45 17.51 9.12
CA VAL A 597 29.69 18.90 9.45
C VAL A 597 28.92 19.29 10.70
N TYR A 598 29.63 19.81 11.71
CA TYR A 598 29.04 20.26 12.97
C TYR A 598 28.95 21.78 13.03
N ILE A 599 27.76 22.29 13.32
CA ILE A 599 27.41 23.71 13.28
C ILE A 599 26.90 24.12 14.66
N ALA A 600 27.56 25.10 15.29
CA ALA A 600 27.08 25.69 16.54
C ALA A 600 25.88 26.60 16.26
N PRO A 601 24.70 26.37 16.86
CA PRO A 601 23.45 27.09 16.55
C PRO A 601 23.40 28.50 17.18
N SER A 602 24.46 29.31 17.02
CA SER A 602 24.69 30.58 17.73
C SER A 602 23.48 31.52 17.75
N GLY A 603 22.71 31.50 18.84
CA GLY A 603 21.53 32.36 19.05
C GLY A 603 20.23 31.88 18.39
N LEU A 604 20.24 30.70 17.77
CA LEU A 604 19.04 30.01 17.28
C LEU A 604 18.42 29.19 18.40
N THR A 605 17.12 29.35 18.63
CA THR A 605 16.37 28.57 19.62
C THR A 605 15.23 27.78 19.00
N THR A 606 14.79 28.17 17.80
CA THR A 606 13.66 27.54 17.11
C THR A 606 13.88 27.64 15.61
N LEU A 607 13.58 26.58 14.89
CA LEU A 607 13.52 26.48 13.44
C LEU A 607 12.05 26.37 13.02
N PHE A 608 11.57 27.27 12.15
CA PHE A 608 10.19 27.20 11.68
C PHE A 608 10.04 27.76 10.25
N GLY A 609 9.78 26.90 9.27
CA GLY A 609 9.56 27.26 7.87
C GLY A 609 10.33 26.37 6.88
N HIS A 610 10.45 26.81 5.63
CA HIS A 610 11.10 26.07 4.56
C HIS A 610 12.64 26.15 4.62
N MET A 611 13.32 25.02 4.43
CA MET A 611 14.77 24.86 4.53
C MET A 611 15.39 24.52 3.17
N THR A 612 16.49 25.20 2.84
CA THR A 612 17.22 24.98 1.57
C THR A 612 18.71 24.88 1.80
N ALA A 613 19.41 24.19 0.91
CA ALA A 613 20.87 24.15 0.92
C ALA A 613 21.43 24.29 -0.50
N SER A 614 22.68 24.74 -0.57
CA SER A 614 23.43 24.90 -1.81
C SER A 614 24.81 24.32 -1.56
N VAL A 615 25.12 23.17 -2.16
CA VAL A 615 26.38 22.44 -1.94
C VAL A 615 27.17 22.39 -3.23
N ARG A 616 28.44 22.79 -3.15
CA ARG A 616 29.33 22.79 -4.30
C ARG A 616 30.20 21.54 -4.30
N VAL A 617 30.07 20.72 -5.33
CA VAL A 617 30.72 19.41 -5.42
C VAL A 617 31.50 19.23 -6.71
N ARG A 618 32.41 18.25 -6.73
CA ARG A 618 33.16 17.84 -7.90
C ARG A 618 33.40 16.33 -7.85
N LEU A 619 33.08 15.63 -8.93
CA LEU A 619 33.24 14.19 -9.03
C LEU A 619 34.56 13.81 -9.71
N SER A 620 35.16 12.71 -9.26
CA SER A 620 36.44 12.22 -9.80
C SER A 620 36.31 11.46 -11.13
N THR A 621 35.11 10.96 -11.43
CA THR A 621 34.75 10.20 -12.63
C THR A 621 33.52 10.81 -13.31
N PRO A 622 33.35 10.64 -14.63
CA PRO A 622 32.20 11.16 -15.36
C PRO A 622 31.01 10.22 -15.14
N THR A 623 30.39 10.34 -13.97
CA THR A 623 29.20 9.60 -13.57
C THR A 623 28.22 10.58 -12.98
N ASP A 624 26.94 10.26 -13.11
CA ASP A 624 25.89 10.94 -12.36
C ASP A 624 25.59 10.15 -11.08
N ILE A 625 25.15 10.84 -10.04
CA ILE A 625 24.86 10.29 -8.71
C ILE A 625 23.72 11.11 -8.09
N ASP A 626 23.06 10.51 -7.11
CA ASP A 626 22.19 11.25 -6.20
C ASP A 626 23.04 11.77 -5.04
N LEU A 627 22.73 12.97 -4.56
CA LEU A 627 23.41 13.60 -3.42
C LEU A 627 22.36 13.80 -2.31
N HIS A 628 22.71 13.45 -1.08
CA HIS A 628 21.79 13.47 0.05
C HIS A 628 22.32 14.36 1.16
N LEU A 629 21.40 15.10 1.79
CA LEU A 629 21.64 15.89 2.99
C LEU A 629 20.72 15.39 4.11
N ALA A 630 21.29 15.27 5.31
CA ALA A 630 20.54 15.00 6.53
C ALA A 630 21.01 15.97 7.62
N LEU A 631 20.08 16.77 8.16
CA LEU A 631 20.33 17.67 9.26
C LEU A 631 19.76 17.07 10.54
N SER A 632 20.58 16.97 11.58
CA SER A 632 20.19 16.44 12.89
C SER A 632 20.55 17.41 14.00
N GLU A 633 19.77 17.40 15.08
CA GLU A 633 20.19 17.94 16.37
C GLU A 633 21.06 16.88 17.07
N VAL A 634 22.13 17.32 17.72
CA VAL A 634 23.01 16.47 18.54
C VAL A 634 23.11 17.09 19.93
N ASP A 635 22.75 16.32 20.95
CA ASP A 635 22.85 16.74 22.33
C ASP A 635 24.28 16.63 22.89
N ALA A 636 24.47 17.07 24.14
CA ALA A 636 25.76 17.05 24.80
C ALA A 636 26.26 15.62 25.14
N GLU A 637 25.38 14.62 25.13
CA GLU A 637 25.66 13.21 25.44
C GLU A 637 25.96 12.41 24.16
N GLY A 638 25.78 13.03 22.99
CA GLY A 638 25.99 12.43 21.67
C GLY A 638 24.74 11.76 21.10
N GLY A 639 23.59 11.88 21.76
CA GLY A 639 22.29 11.52 21.21
C GLY A 639 21.99 12.43 20.02
N SER A 640 21.39 11.87 18.97
CA SER A 640 21.09 12.62 17.76
C SER A 640 19.71 12.30 17.21
N VAL A 641 19.01 13.35 16.78
CA VAL A 641 17.66 13.30 16.23
C VAL A 641 17.65 13.97 14.87
N LEU A 642 17.21 13.26 13.83
CA LEU A 642 17.01 13.85 12.50
C LEU A 642 15.97 14.97 12.56
N ILE A 643 16.26 16.11 11.94
CA ILE A 643 15.35 17.26 11.82
C ILE A 643 14.76 17.34 10.42
N ALA A 644 15.62 17.24 9.39
CA ALA A 644 15.25 17.44 8.01
C ALA A 644 16.19 16.68 7.07
N ARG A 645 15.70 16.34 5.88
CA ARG A 645 16.48 15.65 4.84
C ARG A 645 16.13 16.15 3.46
N GLY A 646 17.09 16.05 2.54
CA GLY A 646 16.89 16.37 1.14
C GLY A 646 17.75 15.49 0.25
N VAL A 647 17.33 15.32 -0.99
CA VAL A 647 18.09 14.66 -2.04
C VAL A 647 18.03 15.50 -3.31
N GLN A 648 19.10 15.48 -4.10
CA GLN A 648 19.12 16.05 -5.43
C GLN A 648 20.03 15.21 -6.34
N ARG A 649 19.53 14.89 -7.53
CA ARG A 649 20.33 14.34 -8.62
C ARG A 649 21.31 15.37 -9.16
N VAL A 650 22.59 15.00 -9.27
CA VAL A 650 23.65 15.93 -9.67
C VAL A 650 23.47 16.42 -11.11
N SER A 651 23.07 15.56 -12.04
CA SER A 651 22.81 15.99 -13.42
C SER A 651 21.65 16.97 -13.53
N HIS A 652 20.70 16.98 -12.60
CA HIS A 652 19.55 17.91 -12.58
C HIS A 652 19.76 19.12 -11.65
N ALA A 653 20.98 19.33 -11.15
CA ALA A 653 21.30 20.40 -10.20
C ALA A 653 20.94 21.83 -10.66
N SER A 654 20.72 22.06 -11.96
CA SER A 654 20.30 23.34 -12.55
C SER A 654 18.85 23.35 -13.07
N GLY A 655 18.05 22.33 -12.76
CA GLY A 655 16.72 22.11 -13.32
C GLY A 655 16.77 21.24 -14.58
N ASP A 656 17.48 21.68 -15.62
CA ASP A 656 17.67 20.87 -16.83
C ASP A 656 18.76 19.81 -16.60
N ALA A 657 18.53 18.59 -17.10
CA ALA A 657 19.50 17.50 -17.10
C ALA A 657 20.76 17.87 -17.91
N ILE A 658 21.92 17.92 -17.24
CA ILE A 658 23.22 18.18 -17.83
C ILE A 658 24.19 17.02 -17.57
N PRO A 659 24.99 16.60 -18.57
CA PRO A 659 26.03 15.58 -18.35
C PRO A 659 27.02 15.99 -17.27
N VAL A 660 27.36 15.06 -16.38
CA VAL A 660 28.32 15.29 -15.30
C VAL A 660 29.74 14.97 -15.77
N GLU A 661 30.54 16.01 -15.93
CA GLU A 661 31.95 15.90 -16.35
C GLU A 661 32.88 15.72 -15.15
N ALA A 662 33.88 14.84 -15.32
CA ALA A 662 34.86 14.58 -14.27
C ALA A 662 35.73 15.82 -13.99
N GLY A 663 35.85 16.18 -12.71
CA GLY A 663 36.74 17.25 -12.27
C GLY A 663 36.16 18.67 -12.40
N GLU A 664 34.92 18.84 -12.85
CA GLU A 664 34.22 20.13 -12.86
C GLU A 664 33.49 20.39 -11.54
N TRP A 665 33.43 21.66 -11.14
CA TRP A 665 32.68 22.07 -9.95
C TRP A 665 31.24 22.37 -10.32
N ILE A 666 30.31 21.67 -9.68
CA ILE A 666 28.87 21.78 -9.87
C ILE A 666 28.26 22.34 -8.58
N GLN A 667 27.34 23.30 -8.72
CA GLN A 667 26.54 23.79 -7.61
C GLN A 667 25.24 23.01 -7.60
N VAL A 668 24.93 22.34 -6.49
CA VAL A 668 23.72 21.53 -6.31
C VAL A 668 22.84 22.22 -5.28
N GLU A 669 21.62 22.56 -5.68
CA GLU A 669 20.61 23.13 -4.79
C GLU A 669 19.73 22.03 -4.22
N PHE A 670 19.31 22.17 -2.97
CA PHE A 670 18.51 21.19 -2.25
C PHE A 670 17.30 21.87 -1.64
N ASP A 671 16.15 21.20 -1.76
CA ASP A 671 14.99 21.42 -0.93
C ASP A 671 15.01 20.40 0.23
N LEU A 672 15.03 20.90 1.47
CA LEU A 672 14.99 20.08 2.69
C LEU A 672 13.61 20.15 3.38
N TRP A 673 12.61 20.68 2.67
CA TRP A 673 11.22 20.86 3.09
C TRP A 673 11.02 21.73 4.34
N THR A 674 9.86 21.59 4.97
CA THR A 674 9.44 22.42 6.09
C THR A 674 10.00 21.84 7.37
N VAL A 675 10.37 22.72 8.29
CA VAL A 675 10.79 22.33 9.63
C VAL A 675 9.95 23.10 10.65
N SER A 676 9.58 22.43 11.73
CA SER A 676 9.09 23.04 12.97
C SER A 676 9.82 22.35 14.11
N TRP A 677 10.85 22.99 14.67
CA TRP A 677 11.75 22.36 15.62
C TRP A 677 12.21 23.34 16.70
N SER A 678 12.11 22.95 17.97
CA SER A 678 12.68 23.73 19.09
C SER A 678 14.01 23.14 19.52
N LEU A 679 15.08 23.91 19.33
CA LEU A 679 16.43 23.47 19.67
C LEU A 679 16.60 23.43 21.19
N GLN A 680 17.17 22.33 21.69
CA GLN A 680 17.52 22.22 23.10
C GLN A 680 18.72 23.12 23.42
N PRO A 681 18.86 23.58 24.67
CA PRO A 681 20.06 24.29 25.10
C PRO A 681 21.32 23.44 24.91
N ASP A 682 22.43 24.08 24.55
CA ASP A 682 23.75 23.46 24.42
C ASP A 682 23.88 22.35 23.36
N THR A 683 22.97 22.30 22.37
CA THR A 683 23.05 21.35 21.26
C THR A 683 23.92 21.85 20.11
N THR A 684 24.28 20.92 19.24
CA THR A 684 24.99 21.17 17.99
C THR A 684 24.17 20.64 16.83
N LEU A 685 24.12 21.37 15.72
CA LEU A 685 23.53 20.86 14.49
C LEU A 685 24.56 20.03 13.74
N HIS A 686 24.18 18.84 13.28
CA HIS A 686 25.01 17.94 12.49
C HIS A 686 24.40 17.80 11.10
N LEU A 687 25.14 18.24 10.08
CA LEU A 687 24.80 18.03 8.68
C LEU A 687 25.66 16.90 8.10
N SER A 688 25.01 15.85 7.62
CA SER A 688 25.64 14.75 6.87
C SER A 688 25.42 14.93 5.38
N ILE A 689 26.48 14.75 4.58
CA ILE A 689 26.48 14.83 3.11
C ILE A 689 26.94 13.48 2.55
N ALA A 690 26.10 12.80 1.78
CA ALA A 690 26.39 11.49 1.21
C ALA A 690 25.88 11.38 -0.24
N ALA A 691 26.15 10.25 -0.92
CA ALA A 691 25.68 10.00 -2.30
C ALA A 691 24.85 8.72 -2.43
N SER A 692 24.29 8.24 -1.34
CA SER A 692 23.36 7.11 -1.33
C SER A 692 22.56 7.15 -0.04
N ASN A 693 21.31 6.69 -0.10
CA ASN A 693 20.49 6.45 1.08
C ASN A 693 19.47 5.35 0.74
N THR A 694 19.94 4.10 0.70
CA THR A 694 19.17 2.91 0.26
C THR A 694 18.51 2.24 1.47
N PRO A 695 17.35 1.58 1.37
CA PRO A 695 16.55 1.32 0.17
C PRO A 695 15.57 2.44 -0.22
N MET A 696 15.46 3.51 0.59
CA MET A 696 14.50 4.58 0.26
C MET A 696 14.78 5.25 -1.09
N TYR A 697 16.04 5.51 -1.41
CA TYR A 697 16.48 5.93 -2.73
C TYR A 697 17.34 4.83 -3.35
N PRO A 698 17.14 4.50 -4.64
CA PRO A 698 17.96 3.51 -5.31
C PRO A 698 19.38 4.06 -5.47
N VAL A 699 20.36 3.15 -5.51
CA VAL A 699 21.76 3.53 -5.66
C VAL A 699 22.06 3.77 -7.14
N TYR A 700 22.41 5.01 -7.47
CA TYR A 700 22.60 5.45 -8.85
C TYR A 700 24.04 5.91 -9.10
N GLY A 701 24.58 5.53 -10.26
CA GLY A 701 25.92 5.90 -10.69
C GLY A 701 27.01 4.85 -10.48
N ALA A 702 28.19 5.14 -10.99
CA ALA A 702 29.40 4.34 -10.81
C ALA A 702 30.26 4.87 -9.64
N HIS A 703 31.17 4.03 -9.15
CA HIS A 703 32.10 4.41 -8.08
C HIS A 703 32.85 5.72 -8.38
N THR A 704 32.80 6.66 -7.44
CA THR A 704 33.47 7.96 -7.56
C THR A 704 33.81 8.55 -6.19
N VAL A 705 34.89 9.32 -6.14
CA VAL A 705 35.18 10.21 -5.02
C VAL A 705 34.56 11.57 -5.30
N VAL A 706 33.76 12.06 -4.35
CA VAL A 706 33.11 13.36 -4.38
C VAL A 706 33.92 14.32 -3.51
N GLU A 707 34.44 15.39 -4.10
CA GLU A 707 35.01 16.51 -3.35
C GLU A 707 33.93 17.56 -3.08
N VAL A 708 33.87 18.07 -1.85
CA VAL A 708 32.92 19.10 -1.41
C VAL A 708 33.67 20.39 -1.08
N ASP A 709 33.29 21.50 -1.69
CA ASP A 709 33.78 22.85 -1.36
C ASP A 709 32.88 23.49 -0.31
N LEU A 710 33.22 23.24 0.96
CA LEU A 710 32.47 23.71 2.12
C LEU A 710 32.52 25.24 2.23
N ALA A 711 33.55 25.89 1.69
CA ALA A 711 33.67 27.35 1.72
C ALA A 711 32.70 28.07 0.76
N SER A 712 32.28 27.39 -0.30
CA SER A 712 31.29 27.91 -1.27
C SER A 712 29.88 27.34 -1.05
N SER A 713 29.68 26.53 -0.02
CA SER A 713 28.39 25.89 0.29
C SER A 713 27.61 26.66 1.36
N THR A 714 26.28 26.62 1.33
CA THR A 714 25.41 27.33 2.28
C THR A 714 24.20 26.49 2.70
N LEU A 715 23.78 26.65 3.96
CA LEU A 715 22.56 26.05 4.51
C LEU A 715 21.66 27.17 5.03
N THR A 716 20.44 27.27 4.54
CA THR A 716 19.47 28.27 4.98
C THR A 716 18.56 27.67 6.03
N LEU A 717 18.69 28.14 7.27
CA LEU A 717 17.86 27.72 8.39
C LEU A 717 16.77 28.76 8.66
N PRO A 718 15.49 28.42 8.64
CA PRO A 718 14.47 29.34 9.11
C PRO A 718 14.55 29.49 10.63
N SER A 719 14.25 30.66 11.19
CA SER A 719 14.23 30.91 12.65
C SER A 719 13.04 31.80 13.04
N ALA A 720 12.59 31.74 14.29
CA ALA A 720 11.45 32.53 14.77
C ALA A 720 11.73 33.24 16.12
N ASN A 721 11.10 34.41 16.33
CA ASN A 721 11.00 35.10 17.64
C ASN A 721 9.51 35.16 18.05
N MET A 722 9.11 34.42 19.10
CA MET A 722 7.72 34.23 19.55
C MET A 722 7.13 35.45 20.31
N GLY A 723 7.05 36.62 19.65
CA GLY A 723 6.72 37.89 20.30
C GLY A 723 5.23 38.19 20.54
N ASP A 724 4.37 38.19 19.51
CA ASP A 724 3.05 38.88 19.61
C ASP A 724 1.97 38.39 18.61
N SER A 725 1.71 37.08 18.44
CA SER A 725 0.61 36.63 17.56
C SER A 725 -0.11 35.38 18.09
N CYS A 726 -1.44 35.46 18.15
CA CYS A 726 -2.32 34.39 18.64
C CYS A 726 -2.42 33.25 17.63
N ALA A 727 -1.74 32.13 17.90
CA ALA A 727 -2.18 30.81 17.45
C ALA A 727 -3.24 30.29 18.44
N MET A 728 -4.30 29.65 17.94
CA MET A 728 -5.23 28.94 18.81
C MET A 728 -4.58 27.61 19.20
N LEU A 729 -3.99 27.59 20.39
CA LEU A 729 -3.54 26.37 21.05
C LEU A 729 -4.78 25.59 21.52
N VAL A 730 -5.02 24.40 20.99
CA VAL A 730 -5.87 23.42 21.66
C VAL A 730 -4.96 22.60 22.57
N HIS A 731 -4.94 22.95 23.85
CA HIS A 731 -4.21 22.21 24.87
C HIS A 731 -5.13 21.08 25.33
N TYR A 732 -4.82 19.82 25.00
CA TYR A 732 -5.51 18.68 25.60
C TYR A 732 -4.90 18.38 26.97
N GLY A 733 -5.75 18.41 27.99
CA GLY A 733 -5.48 18.00 29.36
C GLY A 733 -6.83 17.92 30.07
N GLU A 734 -7.32 16.68 30.23
CA GLU A 734 -8.66 16.25 30.72
C GLU A 734 -9.89 16.97 30.18
#